data_AF-A0A9P0GXX8-F1
#
_entry.id   AF-A0A9P0GXX8-F1
#
_cell.length_a   1.000
_cell.length_b   1.000
_cell.length_c   1.000
_cell.angle_alpha   90.00
_cell.angle_beta   90.00
_cell.angle_gamma   90.00
#
_symmetry.space_group_name_H-M   'P 1'
#
loop_
_entity.id
_entity.type
_entity.pdbx_description
1 polymer ?
#
loop_
_entity_poly.entity_id
_entity_poly.type
_entity_poly.pdbx_seq_one_letter_code
_entity_poly.pdbx_strand_id
1 'polypeptide(L)'
;MSWNQVGEMNGMKDDLPSTSWDIRQNHITHETIPQILVPTPIKIPAVALDAGAMVHPHIQAPHLLPSPYVEAELPPELIQEGWRKFWSKREGRPYYWNKLSGESLWEMPKTQYDPITDPLGIGGPGQVPPSPMQHPIKRRSTEESVGPPPPKKIALSGPWDLDVPTNVIVLERLPLNMPHPHPVTEAMRYALASKLRLTYRELCQSREGIDAPRESFNRWLMERKTVDMGSDPLLPSHCVPEISMSMYKEIINDIPIKLIKPKFTGDARKQLSRYAEAAKNLIESRNTSPESRKVVMWNVDDTFHWLRRTVGSSFDDYQDRLAHLREQCQPHLTETVKESVEGICLKIYHLSSEYAKKIREKHIEILKEHGISEPRGSGNILSLSRKVWCYPVQFSTPCPRLPSVDFSMDQVKDQTLLRFQGETVNINTPYLHKLEYMYRISCFDDKKLELFLTRVWMLLKRYAAYVGPSHWSQTSLPTPVFDALHKVFQVTFECFASPLNSYFRQYCSAFPDIDSYFGSRGPILDLKIVSGSFVANPPYCEELIHTAIAHFERCLSESADPLSFIVTLPDDLPNSLLKLEASPFRRKQIVVPNLEHEYRHGFQHTMAKNEVNLKSSHGIVIVWLQNNAGYQQWGPTDDRVDVLLEALRPGRPSPVPPPAPNAPTE
;
A
#
# COMPACT_ATOMS: atom_id res chain seq x y z
N MET A 1 -7.13 -18.26 -62.90
CA MET A 1 -6.34 -18.38 -64.15
C MET A 1 -5.81 -16.98 -64.50
N SER A 2 -4.65 -16.87 -65.14
CA SER A 2 -4.26 -15.66 -65.91
C SER A 2 -5.21 -15.54 -67.14
N TRP A 3 -5.46 -14.42 -67.82
CA TRP A 3 -4.72 -13.18 -68.13
C TRP A 3 -5.69 -11.96 -68.05
N ASN A 4 -5.31 -10.67 -67.98
CA ASN A 4 -4.59 -9.79 -68.93
C ASN A 4 -5.14 -9.89 -70.38
N GLN A 5 -5.28 -8.85 -71.22
CA GLN A 5 -5.02 -7.38 -71.19
C GLN A 5 -5.84 -6.76 -72.37
N VAL A 6 -6.08 -5.45 -72.60
CA VAL A 6 -5.71 -4.14 -72.00
C VAL A 6 -6.79 -3.09 -72.43
N GLY A 7 -6.75 -1.83 -71.96
CA GLY A 7 -7.58 -0.73 -72.47
C GLY A 7 -7.13 0.66 -71.99
N GLU A 8 -6.72 1.52 -72.91
CA GLU A 8 -6.05 2.83 -72.71
C GLU A 8 -7.04 3.96 -72.28
N MET A 9 -6.65 5.19 -71.86
CA MET A 9 -5.47 6.00 -72.19
C MET A 9 -5.23 7.19 -71.20
N ASN A 10 -3.99 7.73 -71.17
CA ASN A 10 -3.54 9.06 -70.67
C ASN A 10 -3.60 9.44 -69.15
N GLY A 11 -2.53 10.09 -68.64
CA GLY A 11 -2.61 11.06 -67.52
C GLY A 11 -1.46 11.08 -66.48
N MET A 12 -0.44 11.92 -66.68
CA MET A 12 0.77 12.17 -65.84
C MET A 12 0.68 12.14 -64.28
N LYS A 13 1.73 11.54 -63.68
CA LYS A 13 2.60 11.94 -62.52
C LYS A 13 2.35 13.31 -61.84
N ASP A 14 2.64 13.56 -60.55
CA ASP A 14 3.14 12.75 -59.40
C ASP A 14 2.97 13.53 -58.05
N ASP A 15 3.30 12.87 -56.93
CA ASP A 15 3.74 13.40 -55.61
C ASP A 15 2.77 14.01 -54.56
N LEU A 16 3.27 14.03 -53.30
CA LEU A 16 2.51 14.21 -52.04
C LEU A 16 2.54 15.65 -51.48
N PRO A 17 1.51 16.06 -50.69
CA PRO A 17 1.54 17.31 -49.93
C PRO A 17 2.11 17.14 -48.51
N SER A 18 2.97 18.08 -48.09
CA SER A 18 3.42 18.22 -46.70
C SER A 18 2.97 19.56 -46.08
N THR A 19 2.52 19.51 -44.82
CA THR A 19 2.60 20.57 -43.80
C THR A 19 2.64 22.05 -44.24
N SER A 20 1.59 22.81 -43.91
CA SER A 20 1.74 24.16 -43.35
C SER A 20 0.56 24.52 -42.45
N TRP A 21 0.73 25.54 -41.61
CA TRP A 21 -0.27 26.08 -40.70
C TRP A 21 -1.02 27.24 -41.36
N ASP A 22 -2.31 27.39 -41.04
CA ASP A 22 -3.04 28.61 -41.33
C ASP A 22 -4.01 28.93 -40.19
N ILE A 23 -3.95 30.16 -39.65
CA ILE A 23 -4.69 30.55 -38.44
C ILE A 23 -5.97 31.27 -38.85
N ARG A 24 -7.13 30.70 -38.51
CA ARG A 24 -8.42 31.41 -38.57
C ARG A 24 -8.94 31.66 -37.16
N GLN A 25 -8.81 32.91 -36.71
CA GLN A 25 -9.63 33.43 -35.63
C GLN A 25 -11.11 33.36 -36.04
N ASN A 26 -11.99 32.96 -35.12
CA ASN A 26 -13.41 33.25 -35.23
C ASN A 26 -14.04 33.34 -33.83
N HIS A 27 -15.11 34.09 -33.71
CA HIS A 27 -15.54 34.66 -32.42
C HIS A 27 -16.25 33.69 -31.48
N ILE A 28 -16.07 33.95 -30.18
CA ILE A 28 -16.76 33.28 -29.08
C ILE A 28 -18.20 33.81 -28.99
N THR A 29 -19.17 32.90 -29.01
CA THR A 29 -20.53 33.13 -28.52
C THR A 29 -20.68 32.46 -27.15
N HIS A 30 -21.00 33.22 -26.11
CA HIS A 30 -21.25 32.69 -24.77
C HIS A 30 -22.61 31.98 -24.69
N GLU A 31 -22.60 30.69 -24.40
CA GLU A 31 -23.76 29.98 -23.81
C GLU A 31 -23.39 29.42 -22.42
N THR A 32 -24.41 29.16 -21.60
CA THR A 32 -24.27 29.08 -20.14
C THR A 32 -23.74 27.73 -19.64
N ILE A 33 -22.56 27.75 -19.01
CA ILE A 33 -22.02 26.62 -18.24
C ILE A 33 -22.75 26.54 -16.88
N PRO A 34 -23.31 25.38 -16.48
CA PRO A 34 -23.84 25.20 -15.13
C PRO A 34 -22.72 25.31 -14.07
N GLN A 35 -22.95 26.10 -13.02
CA GLN A 35 -21.96 26.28 -11.97
C GLN A 35 -21.78 25.00 -11.13
N ILE A 36 -20.63 24.34 -11.28
CA ILE A 36 -20.18 23.28 -10.37
C ILE A 36 -19.78 23.94 -9.05
N LEU A 37 -20.45 23.54 -7.95
CA LEU A 37 -20.21 24.13 -6.63
C LEU A 37 -18.91 23.55 -6.02
N VAL A 38 -17.81 24.30 -6.08
CA VAL A 38 -16.51 23.88 -5.55
C VAL A 38 -16.30 24.42 -4.12
N PRO A 39 -16.18 23.56 -3.08
CA PRO A 39 -15.84 24.00 -1.73
C PRO A 39 -14.42 24.58 -1.66
N THR A 40 -14.26 25.74 -1.04
CA THR A 40 -12.97 26.45 -0.99
C THR A 40 -12.04 25.88 0.09
N PRO A 41 -10.83 25.36 -0.23
CA PRO A 41 -9.92 24.85 0.79
C PRO A 41 -9.28 25.97 1.63
N ILE A 42 -9.03 25.67 2.91
CA ILE A 42 -8.43 26.57 3.90
C ILE A 42 -7.03 27.02 3.46
N LYS A 43 -6.71 28.32 3.64
CA LYS A 43 -5.36 28.87 3.37
C LYS A 43 -4.38 28.52 4.49
N ILE A 44 -3.14 28.20 4.10
CA ILE A 44 -2.02 28.00 5.02
C ILE A 44 -1.49 29.39 5.47
N PRO A 45 -1.35 29.67 6.78
CA PRO A 45 -0.58 30.82 7.25
C PRO A 45 0.92 30.58 7.07
N ALA A 46 1.65 31.58 6.57
CA ALA A 46 3.11 31.51 6.50
C ALA A 46 3.73 31.72 7.89
N VAL A 47 4.66 30.84 8.28
CA VAL A 47 5.52 31.04 9.44
C VAL A 47 6.85 31.60 8.93
N ALA A 48 7.27 32.76 9.45
CA ALA A 48 8.57 33.32 9.14
C ALA A 48 9.68 32.56 9.89
N LEU A 49 10.74 32.16 9.16
CA LEU A 49 12.00 31.72 9.75
C LEU A 49 12.91 32.94 9.84
N ASP A 50 13.20 33.38 11.06
CA ASP A 50 14.10 34.49 11.33
C ASP A 50 15.57 34.02 11.31
N ALA A 51 16.49 34.88 10.90
CA ALA A 51 17.81 34.45 10.40
C ALA A 51 19.00 35.13 11.08
N GLY A 52 19.79 34.31 11.81
CA GLY A 52 21.23 34.49 11.89
C GLY A 52 21.81 35.04 13.20
N ALA A 53 22.64 34.22 13.85
CA ALA A 53 23.79 34.66 14.63
C ALA A 53 24.87 33.55 14.61
N MET A 54 26.06 33.83 14.07
CA MET A 54 27.22 32.94 14.11
C MET A 54 28.28 33.47 15.06
N VAL A 55 28.77 32.64 16.00
CA VAL A 55 30.04 32.87 16.70
C VAL A 55 30.75 31.53 16.96
N HIS A 56 32.04 31.47 16.63
CA HIS A 56 33.00 30.39 16.92
C HIS A 56 34.38 31.06 17.17
N PRO A 57 35.38 30.37 17.76
CA PRO A 57 35.38 29.83 19.11
C PRO A 57 36.66 30.26 19.88
N HIS A 58 36.84 29.88 21.14
CA HIS A 58 38.19 29.78 21.72
C HIS A 58 38.32 28.66 22.75
N ILE A 59 39.54 28.12 22.87
CA ILE A 59 39.88 26.95 23.67
C ILE A 59 40.84 27.34 24.79
N GLN A 60 40.59 26.87 26.02
CA GLN A 60 41.59 26.23 26.90
C GLN A 60 40.95 25.63 28.17
N ALA A 61 41.61 24.61 28.72
CA ALA A 61 41.31 23.94 30.00
C ALA A 61 42.60 23.94 30.86
N PRO A 62 42.60 23.63 32.18
CA PRO A 62 42.27 22.29 32.66
C PRO A 62 41.55 22.17 34.03
N HIS A 63 41.08 20.95 34.29
CA HIS A 63 40.75 20.26 35.56
C HIS A 63 40.53 21.04 36.88
N LEU A 64 39.40 20.76 37.56
CA LEU A 64 39.38 19.96 38.80
C LEU A 64 37.94 19.52 39.18
N LEU A 65 37.82 18.35 39.81
CA LEU A 65 36.61 17.84 40.48
C LEU A 65 36.73 18.14 41.99
N PRO A 66 35.63 18.37 42.74
CA PRO A 66 34.62 17.32 42.98
C PRO A 66 33.15 17.76 43.05
N SER A 67 32.26 16.76 43.04
CA SER A 67 30.87 16.87 43.50
C SER A 67 30.82 16.97 45.04
N PRO A 68 29.80 17.61 45.63
CA PRO A 68 28.75 16.77 46.19
C PRO A 68 27.34 17.10 45.70
N TYR A 69 26.49 16.08 45.66
CA TYR A 69 25.08 16.18 45.32
C TYR A 69 24.33 16.78 46.54
N VAL A 70 23.81 18.00 46.43
CA VAL A 70 22.96 18.60 47.48
C VAL A 70 21.52 18.17 47.24
N GLU A 71 20.98 17.37 48.15
CA GLU A 71 19.60 16.87 48.06
C GLU A 71 18.60 17.98 48.40
N ALA A 72 17.99 18.60 47.39
CA ALA A 72 16.99 19.63 47.59
C ALA A 72 15.75 19.09 48.33
N GLU A 73 15.48 19.64 49.51
CA GLU A 73 14.27 19.37 50.30
C GLU A 73 13.02 20.00 49.66
N LEU A 74 11.84 19.61 50.15
CA LEU A 74 10.56 20.19 49.72
C LEU A 74 10.32 21.56 50.36
N PRO A 75 9.63 22.50 49.67
CA PRO A 75 9.11 23.73 50.28
C PRO A 75 8.27 23.46 51.54
N PRO A 76 8.38 24.29 52.60
CA PRO A 76 7.63 24.12 53.85
C PRO A 76 6.11 24.02 53.66
N GLU A 77 5.57 24.72 52.68
CA GLU A 77 4.15 24.78 52.33
C GLU A 77 3.66 23.40 51.88
N LEU A 78 4.38 22.76 50.95
CA LEU A 78 4.07 21.40 50.50
C LEU A 78 4.27 20.38 51.63
N ILE A 79 5.25 20.59 52.52
CA ILE A 79 5.46 19.76 53.72
C ILE A 79 4.27 19.88 54.69
N GLN A 80 3.64 21.06 54.79
CA GLN A 80 2.45 21.34 55.60
C GLN A 80 1.17 20.76 54.97
N GLU A 81 1.01 20.87 53.64
CA GLU A 81 -0.02 20.18 52.84
C GLU A 81 0.11 18.64 52.83
N GLY A 82 1.19 18.10 53.41
CA GLY A 82 1.37 16.66 53.63
C GLY A 82 2.23 15.94 52.59
N TRP A 83 2.79 16.64 51.61
CA TRP A 83 3.70 16.05 50.62
C TRP A 83 5.06 15.66 51.24
N ARG A 84 5.61 14.53 50.81
CA ARG A 84 6.93 14.02 51.17
C ARG A 84 7.63 13.47 49.93
N LYS A 85 8.95 13.61 49.87
CA LYS A 85 9.79 13.15 48.76
C LYS A 85 10.38 11.79 49.10
N PHE A 86 10.37 10.86 48.14
CA PHE A 86 10.88 9.50 48.28
C PHE A 86 11.69 9.11 47.03
N TRP A 87 12.53 8.07 47.13
CA TRP A 87 13.31 7.54 46.01
C TRP A 87 12.75 6.20 45.51
N SER A 88 12.41 6.10 44.22
CA SER A 88 12.02 4.82 43.62
C SER A 88 13.25 4.00 43.25
N LYS A 89 13.49 2.91 43.99
CA LYS A 89 14.53 1.92 43.64
C LYS A 89 14.24 1.17 42.33
N ARG A 90 13.01 1.19 41.82
CA ARG A 90 12.63 0.58 40.53
C ARG A 90 12.88 1.54 39.36
N GLU A 91 12.45 2.79 39.49
CA GLU A 91 12.47 3.78 38.40
C GLU A 91 13.72 4.68 38.41
N GLY A 92 14.64 4.48 39.36
CA GLY A 92 15.92 5.21 39.43
C GLY A 92 15.79 6.72 39.63
N ARG A 93 14.66 7.20 40.14
CA ARG A 93 14.32 8.64 40.26
C ARG A 93 13.47 8.94 41.50
N PRO A 94 13.42 10.19 41.98
CA PRO A 94 12.55 10.57 43.09
C PRO A 94 11.09 10.67 42.65
N TYR A 95 10.19 10.59 43.64
CA TYR A 95 8.76 10.87 43.51
C TYR A 95 8.25 11.57 44.77
N TYR A 96 7.07 12.17 44.68
CA TYR A 96 6.41 12.91 45.74
C TYR A 96 5.11 12.19 46.12
N TRP A 97 4.86 12.01 47.41
CA TRP A 97 3.66 11.35 47.93
C TRP A 97 2.98 12.22 48.98
N ASN A 98 1.67 12.40 48.89
CA ASN A 98 0.90 13.16 49.87
C ASN A 98 0.30 12.21 50.93
N LYS A 99 0.64 12.44 52.20
CA LYS A 99 0.17 11.60 53.32
C LYS A 99 -1.32 11.75 53.66
N LEU A 100 -1.99 12.78 53.14
CA LEU A 100 -3.39 13.13 53.42
C LEU A 100 -4.34 12.68 52.31
N SER A 101 -3.95 12.84 51.04
CA SER A 101 -4.73 12.32 49.89
C SER A 101 -4.32 10.89 49.46
N GLY A 102 -3.13 10.43 49.83
CA GLY A 102 -2.56 9.15 49.39
C GLY A 102 -1.96 9.17 47.99
N GLU A 103 -2.02 10.30 47.28
CA GLU A 103 -1.58 10.48 45.89
C GLU A 103 -0.05 10.45 45.74
N SER A 104 0.45 9.94 44.59
CA SER A 104 1.86 9.96 44.23
C SER A 104 2.13 10.57 42.85
N LEU A 105 3.01 11.57 42.78
CA LEU A 105 3.42 12.28 41.57
C LEU A 105 4.92 12.12 41.30
N TRP A 106 5.32 12.08 40.03
CA TRP A 106 6.73 12.04 39.62
C TRP A 106 7.36 13.43 39.49
N GLU A 107 6.54 14.47 39.39
CA GLU A 107 6.95 15.88 39.35
C GLU A 107 6.55 16.57 40.65
N MET A 108 7.23 17.67 40.99
CA MET A 108 6.93 18.40 42.23
C MET A 108 5.55 19.07 42.12
N PRO A 109 4.66 18.92 43.13
CA PRO A 109 3.38 19.60 43.16
C PRO A 109 3.51 21.11 43.03
N LYS A 110 2.51 21.76 42.40
CA LYS A 110 2.46 23.21 42.23
C LYS A 110 1.31 23.79 43.04
N THR A 111 1.61 24.66 43.99
CA THR A 111 0.62 25.43 44.76
C THR A 111 -0.17 26.35 43.83
N GLN A 112 -1.49 26.18 43.74
CA GLN A 112 -2.34 27.03 42.89
C GLN A 112 -2.80 28.28 43.64
N TYR A 113 -2.35 29.46 43.20
CA TYR A 113 -3.03 30.73 43.47
C TYR A 113 -2.68 31.76 42.38
N ASP A 114 -3.65 32.05 41.50
CA ASP A 114 -3.55 33.12 40.49
C ASP A 114 -4.88 33.90 40.47
N PRO A 115 -4.94 35.12 41.04
CA PRO A 115 -6.19 35.79 41.39
C PRO A 115 -6.83 36.58 40.23
N ILE A 116 -6.79 36.05 39.00
CA ILE A 116 -7.27 36.75 37.78
C ILE A 116 -8.38 36.02 37.01
N THR A 117 -8.75 34.77 37.37
CA THR A 117 -9.86 34.04 36.70
C THR A 117 -10.84 33.34 37.66
N ASP A 118 -11.87 34.06 38.11
CA ASP A 118 -13.12 33.49 38.63
C ASP A 118 -14.33 34.23 38.03
N PRO A 119 -15.19 33.58 37.21
CA PRO A 119 -16.42 34.18 36.69
C PRO A 119 -17.67 33.93 37.55
N LEU A 120 -17.60 33.17 38.65
CA LEU A 120 -18.76 32.63 39.38
C LEU A 120 -18.62 32.72 40.92
N GLY A 121 -18.00 33.79 41.42
CA GLY A 121 -17.77 34.01 42.85
C GLY A 121 -19.03 33.95 43.73
N ILE A 122 -19.16 32.90 44.54
CA ILE A 122 -20.20 32.72 45.56
C ILE A 122 -19.50 32.42 46.90
N GLY A 123 -19.56 33.36 47.85
CA GLY A 123 -18.86 33.23 49.15
C GLY A 123 -19.42 34.07 50.31
N GLY A 124 -20.01 35.24 50.04
CA GLY A 124 -20.66 36.11 51.05
C GLY A 124 -19.72 36.69 52.13
N PRO A 125 -20.25 37.30 53.21
CA PRO A 125 -21.64 37.74 53.41
C PRO A 125 -21.78 39.25 53.77
N GLY A 126 -22.80 39.91 53.22
CA GLY A 126 -23.48 41.04 53.87
C GLY A 126 -23.28 42.47 53.32
N GLN A 127 -24.26 43.31 53.68
CA GLN A 127 -24.41 44.76 53.46
C GLN A 127 -24.74 45.26 52.04
N VAL A 128 -25.66 46.23 52.00
CA VAL A 128 -26.18 46.99 50.85
C VAL A 128 -26.23 48.46 51.31
N PRO A 129 -25.83 49.45 50.50
CA PRO A 129 -26.84 50.35 49.90
C PRO A 129 -26.41 50.78 48.45
N PRO A 130 -26.80 51.93 47.85
CA PRO A 130 -27.64 51.88 46.65
C PRO A 130 -27.03 52.50 45.38
N SER A 131 -27.65 52.20 44.23
CA SER A 131 -27.32 52.75 42.91
C SER A 131 -27.64 54.25 42.76
N PRO A 132 -26.97 54.94 41.83
CA PRO A 132 -27.58 56.02 41.05
C PRO A 132 -27.69 55.70 39.55
N MET A 133 -28.63 56.37 38.88
CA MET A 133 -29.00 56.19 37.47
C MET A 133 -28.10 56.95 36.49
N GLN A 134 -27.96 56.44 35.25
CA GLN A 134 -28.15 57.17 33.97
C GLN A 134 -27.82 56.21 32.79
N HIS A 135 -28.78 55.80 31.94
CA HIS A 135 -29.46 56.50 30.83
C HIS A 135 -28.76 56.33 29.44
N PRO A 136 -29.50 56.33 28.31
CA PRO A 136 -29.32 55.22 27.35
C PRO A 136 -29.07 55.62 25.88
N ILE A 137 -28.38 54.75 25.13
CA ILE A 137 -28.32 54.76 23.66
C ILE A 137 -28.64 53.35 23.11
N LYS A 138 -29.27 53.27 21.94
CA LYS A 138 -29.91 52.06 21.40
C LYS A 138 -29.11 51.37 20.28
N ARG A 139 -29.31 50.04 20.17
CA ARG A 139 -29.15 49.16 18.98
C ARG A 139 -27.74 48.96 18.40
N ARG A 140 -27.25 47.72 18.55
CA ARG A 140 -27.40 46.71 17.49
C ARG A 140 -27.50 45.30 18.09
N SER A 141 -27.92 44.34 17.28
CA SER A 141 -28.24 42.96 17.68
C SER A 141 -27.38 41.95 16.93
N THR A 142 -26.78 41.02 17.66
CA THR A 142 -26.27 39.74 17.17
C THR A 142 -26.51 38.70 18.26
N GLU A 143 -27.18 37.59 17.93
CA GLU A 143 -27.32 36.45 18.81
C GLU A 143 -26.02 35.64 18.78
N GLU A 144 -25.38 35.44 19.93
CA GLU A 144 -24.37 34.38 20.07
C GLU A 144 -25.07 33.11 20.52
N SER A 145 -25.44 32.27 19.56
CA SER A 145 -26.00 30.95 19.83
C SER A 145 -24.95 30.06 20.51
N VAL A 146 -25.25 29.58 21.73
CA VAL A 146 -24.39 28.62 22.45
C VAL A 146 -24.29 27.33 21.62
N GLY A 147 -23.12 27.11 21.03
CA GLY A 147 -22.84 25.89 20.28
C GLY A 147 -22.77 24.66 21.20
N PRO A 148 -23.18 23.47 20.73
CA PRO A 148 -23.01 22.25 21.50
C PRO A 148 -21.52 21.95 21.74
N PRO A 149 -21.15 21.29 22.85
CA PRO A 149 -19.76 20.95 23.14
C PRO A 149 -19.17 20.05 22.04
N PRO A 150 -17.86 20.16 21.74
CA PRO A 150 -17.23 19.38 20.68
C PRO A 150 -17.38 17.88 20.96
N PRO A 151 -17.75 17.07 19.96
CA PRO A 151 -18.00 15.64 20.17
C PRO A 151 -16.72 14.94 20.64
N LYS A 152 -16.82 14.20 21.75
CA LYS A 152 -15.72 13.36 22.25
C LYS A 152 -15.34 12.38 21.14
N LYS A 153 -14.12 12.50 20.60
CA LYS A 153 -13.58 11.55 19.62
C LYS A 153 -13.48 10.17 20.26
N ILE A 154 -14.30 9.23 19.79
CA ILE A 154 -14.13 7.81 20.09
C ILE A 154 -13.03 7.28 19.16
N ALA A 155 -11.84 7.05 19.70
CA ALA A 155 -10.74 6.44 18.95
C ALA A 155 -11.09 4.99 18.60
N LEU A 156 -11.00 4.61 17.33
CA LEU A 156 -11.38 3.28 16.88
C LEU A 156 -10.28 2.26 17.16
N SER A 157 -10.41 1.51 18.26
CA SER A 157 -9.48 0.46 18.65
C SER A 157 -9.30 -0.61 17.57
N GLY A 158 -8.05 -0.90 17.19
CA GLY A 158 -7.69 -1.99 16.29
C GLY A 158 -6.20 -1.99 15.94
N PRO A 159 -5.76 -2.86 15.01
CA PRO A 159 -4.37 -2.93 14.54
C PRO A 159 -4.02 -1.83 13.52
N TRP A 160 -4.42 -0.58 13.81
CA TRP A 160 -4.33 0.60 12.95
C TRP A 160 -4.33 1.89 13.77
N ASP A 161 -3.82 2.99 13.23
CA ASP A 161 -4.10 4.34 13.71
C ASP A 161 -4.64 5.20 12.55
N LEU A 162 -5.94 5.51 12.65
CA LEU A 162 -6.68 6.28 11.65
C LEU A 162 -6.84 7.76 12.04
N ASP A 163 -6.41 8.16 13.24
CA ASP A 163 -6.46 9.54 13.71
C ASP A 163 -5.19 10.32 13.32
N VAL A 164 -4.05 9.64 13.09
CA VAL A 164 -2.81 10.21 12.54
C VAL A 164 -3.09 11.08 11.29
N PRO A 165 -2.78 12.39 11.32
CA PRO A 165 -2.88 13.26 10.15
C PRO A 165 -1.77 12.94 9.13
N THR A 166 -2.04 13.20 7.85
CA THR A 166 -1.02 13.09 6.82
C THR A 166 0.00 14.23 6.93
N ASN A 167 1.29 13.93 6.76
CA ASN A 167 2.34 14.91 6.47
C ASN A 167 2.70 14.96 4.97
N VAL A 168 1.95 14.24 4.13
CA VAL A 168 2.22 14.13 2.70
C VAL A 168 1.60 15.27 1.91
N ILE A 169 2.46 16.02 1.20
CA ILE A 169 2.07 17.02 0.21
C ILE A 169 2.26 16.42 -1.19
N VAL A 170 1.29 16.67 -2.06
CA VAL A 170 1.26 16.28 -3.48
C VAL A 170 0.99 17.49 -4.35
N LEU A 171 1.23 17.36 -5.65
CA LEU A 171 0.61 18.26 -6.64
C LEU A 171 -0.87 17.91 -6.80
N GLU A 172 -1.72 18.93 -6.83
CA GLU A 172 -3.16 18.83 -7.05
C GLU A 172 -3.44 18.12 -8.39
N ARG A 173 -4.45 17.23 -8.40
CA ARG A 173 -4.71 16.33 -9.53
C ARG A 173 -6.14 16.42 -10.02
N LEU A 174 -6.31 16.13 -11.31
CA LEU A 174 -7.63 15.95 -11.91
C LEU A 174 -8.36 14.75 -11.28
N PRO A 175 -9.70 14.80 -11.20
CA PRO A 175 -10.50 13.63 -10.85
C PRO A 175 -10.30 12.47 -11.83
N LEU A 176 -10.46 11.25 -11.33
CA LEU A 176 -10.33 10.00 -12.06
C LEU A 176 -11.35 9.94 -13.20
N ASN A 177 -10.84 9.72 -14.42
CA ASN A 177 -11.65 9.49 -15.60
C ASN A 177 -11.96 7.99 -15.79
N MET A 178 -12.47 7.35 -14.73
CA MET A 178 -13.06 6.02 -14.74
C MET A 178 -14.43 6.07 -14.06
N PRO A 179 -15.41 5.25 -14.50
CA PRO A 179 -16.72 5.24 -13.86
C PRO A 179 -16.66 4.62 -12.46
N HIS A 180 -17.53 5.12 -11.57
CA HIS A 180 -17.77 4.53 -10.24
C HIS A 180 -18.13 3.04 -10.36
N PRO A 181 -17.64 2.14 -9.49
CA PRO A 181 -17.90 0.71 -9.56
C PRO A 181 -19.37 0.38 -9.25
N HIS A 182 -19.85 -0.73 -9.83
CA HIS A 182 -21.22 -1.21 -9.68
C HIS A 182 -21.22 -2.73 -9.40
N PRO A 183 -22.05 -3.25 -8.46
CA PRO A 183 -21.90 -4.63 -7.98
C PRO A 183 -22.12 -5.69 -9.06
N VAL A 184 -22.96 -5.41 -10.08
CA VAL A 184 -23.14 -6.30 -11.24
C VAL A 184 -21.85 -6.42 -12.08
N THR A 185 -21.13 -5.31 -12.31
CA THR A 185 -19.85 -5.38 -13.06
C THR A 185 -18.73 -5.95 -12.21
N GLU A 186 -18.79 -5.82 -10.88
CA GLU A 186 -17.85 -6.45 -9.96
C GLU A 186 -18.06 -7.97 -9.83
N ALA A 187 -19.30 -8.45 -9.76
CA ALA A 187 -19.63 -9.88 -9.83
C ALA A 187 -19.10 -10.49 -11.14
N MET A 188 -19.36 -9.82 -12.27
CA MET A 188 -18.86 -10.20 -13.59
C MET A 188 -17.32 -10.21 -13.66
N ARG A 189 -16.66 -9.20 -13.09
CA ARG A 189 -15.19 -9.12 -12.99
C ARG A 189 -14.61 -10.26 -12.15
N TYR A 190 -15.21 -10.55 -10.99
CA TYR A 190 -14.82 -11.68 -10.14
C TYR A 190 -14.95 -13.03 -10.86
N ALA A 191 -16.07 -13.28 -11.54
CA ALA A 191 -16.31 -14.51 -12.29
C ALA A 191 -15.34 -14.68 -13.46
N LEU A 192 -15.09 -13.61 -14.24
CA LEU A 192 -14.17 -13.64 -15.38
C LEU A 192 -12.70 -13.77 -14.97
N ALA A 193 -12.26 -13.09 -13.90
CA ALA A 193 -10.94 -13.28 -13.32
C ALA A 193 -10.74 -14.71 -12.79
N SER A 194 -11.75 -15.27 -12.10
CA SER A 194 -11.73 -16.66 -11.62
C SER A 194 -11.65 -17.68 -12.77
N LYS A 195 -12.37 -17.44 -13.86
CA LYS A 195 -12.29 -18.23 -15.10
C LYS A 195 -10.89 -18.14 -15.73
N LEU A 196 -10.32 -16.94 -15.82
CA LEU A 196 -8.99 -16.74 -16.40
C LEU A 196 -7.88 -17.46 -15.60
N ARG A 197 -7.99 -17.49 -14.26
CA ARG A 197 -7.14 -18.29 -13.35
C ARG A 197 -7.29 -19.80 -13.53
N LEU A 198 -8.47 -20.28 -13.94
CA LEU A 198 -8.70 -21.69 -14.27
C LEU A 198 -8.05 -22.01 -15.62
N THR A 199 -8.35 -21.24 -16.67
CA THR A 199 -7.79 -21.42 -18.01
C THR A 199 -6.26 -21.34 -18.03
N TYR A 200 -5.64 -20.52 -17.18
CA TYR A 200 -4.18 -20.50 -17.05
C TYR A 200 -3.60 -21.84 -16.55
N ARG A 201 -4.21 -22.44 -15.52
CA ARG A 201 -3.82 -23.77 -15.01
C ARG A 201 -4.05 -24.87 -16.05
N GLU A 202 -5.21 -24.83 -16.72
CA GLU A 202 -5.54 -25.76 -17.81
C GLU A 202 -4.53 -25.66 -18.96
N LEU A 203 -4.08 -24.46 -19.34
CA LEU A 203 -3.08 -24.26 -20.39
C LEU A 203 -1.69 -24.76 -19.99
N CYS A 204 -1.22 -24.50 -18.76
CA CYS A 204 0.05 -25.05 -18.26
C CYS A 204 0.03 -26.59 -18.29
N GLN A 205 -1.03 -27.21 -17.78
CA GLN A 205 -1.14 -28.66 -17.67
C GLN A 205 -1.35 -29.35 -19.04
N SER A 206 -2.14 -28.75 -19.94
CA SER A 206 -2.46 -29.35 -21.24
C SER A 206 -1.42 -29.13 -22.34
N ARG A 207 -0.58 -28.08 -22.23
CA ARG A 207 0.50 -27.84 -23.18
C ARG A 207 1.84 -28.36 -22.70
N GLU A 208 2.22 -28.02 -21.47
CA GLU A 208 3.58 -28.27 -20.95
C GLU A 208 3.64 -29.35 -19.86
N GLY A 209 2.50 -29.93 -19.49
CA GLY A 209 2.45 -31.05 -18.54
C GLY A 209 2.66 -30.67 -17.08
N ILE A 210 2.78 -29.38 -16.77
CA ILE A 210 3.09 -28.86 -15.43
C ILE A 210 1.89 -28.21 -14.75
N ASP A 211 1.88 -28.25 -13.40
CA ASP A 211 1.11 -27.29 -12.61
C ASP A 211 1.50 -25.84 -12.98
N ALA A 212 0.55 -24.92 -12.90
CA ALA A 212 0.88 -23.50 -13.03
C ALA A 212 1.80 -23.05 -11.87
N PRO A 213 2.92 -22.33 -12.15
CA PRO A 213 3.84 -21.89 -11.12
C PRO A 213 3.16 -21.07 -10.00
N ARG A 214 3.56 -21.32 -8.75
CA ARG A 214 2.89 -20.78 -7.56
C ARG A 214 2.99 -19.25 -7.52
N GLU A 215 1.84 -18.58 -7.45
CA GLU A 215 1.66 -17.12 -7.51
C GLU A 215 1.91 -16.43 -8.87
N SER A 216 2.32 -17.15 -9.93
CA SER A 216 2.68 -16.51 -11.20
C SER A 216 1.55 -15.71 -11.85
N PHE A 217 0.29 -16.13 -11.69
CA PHE A 217 -0.87 -15.38 -12.16
C PHE A 217 -1.06 -14.05 -11.39
N ASN A 218 -0.77 -14.04 -10.08
CA ASN A 218 -0.84 -12.83 -9.27
C ASN A 218 0.31 -11.88 -9.63
N ARG A 219 1.53 -12.40 -9.83
CA ARG A 219 2.65 -11.62 -10.36
C ARG A 219 2.38 -11.06 -11.75
N TRP A 220 1.83 -11.88 -12.65
CA TRP A 220 1.40 -11.45 -13.99
C TRP A 220 0.39 -10.30 -13.93
N LEU A 221 -0.66 -10.36 -13.09
CA LEU A 221 -1.58 -9.23 -12.92
C LEU A 221 -0.85 -7.95 -12.48
N MET A 222 0.05 -8.04 -11.51
CA MET A 222 0.80 -6.89 -10.99
C MET A 222 1.78 -6.33 -12.03
N GLU A 223 2.57 -7.20 -12.68
CA GLU A 223 3.55 -6.84 -13.70
C GLU A 223 2.89 -6.19 -14.90
N ARG A 224 1.84 -6.81 -15.46
CA ARG A 224 1.09 -6.23 -16.57
C ARG A 224 0.51 -4.86 -16.21
N LYS A 225 0.02 -4.66 -14.99
CA LYS A 225 -0.48 -3.35 -14.53
C LYS A 225 0.61 -2.28 -14.34
N THR A 226 1.90 -2.58 -14.50
CA THR A 226 2.95 -1.56 -14.63
C THR A 226 3.06 -0.97 -16.05
N VAL A 227 2.52 -1.66 -17.07
CA VAL A 227 2.60 -1.30 -18.50
C VAL A 227 1.25 -1.27 -19.22
N ASP A 228 0.15 -1.50 -18.50
CA ASP A 228 -1.20 -1.59 -19.07
C ASP A 228 -1.81 -0.19 -19.23
N MET A 229 -1.95 0.26 -20.48
CA MET A 229 -2.70 1.47 -20.85
C MET A 229 -4.20 1.15 -21.04
N GLY A 230 -4.70 0.17 -20.28
CA GLY A 230 -6.07 -0.35 -20.31
C GLY A 230 -7.06 0.47 -19.47
N SER A 231 -8.33 0.08 -19.51
CA SER A 231 -9.43 0.79 -18.81
C SER A 231 -10.21 -0.05 -17.79
N ASP A 232 -9.83 -1.30 -17.56
CA ASP A 232 -10.35 -2.08 -16.42
C ASP A 232 -9.38 -1.95 -15.23
N PRO A 233 -9.85 -1.74 -13.99
CA PRO A 233 -8.97 -1.57 -12.84
C PRO A 233 -8.21 -2.85 -12.44
N LEU A 234 -8.68 -4.04 -12.82
CA LEU A 234 -8.08 -5.32 -12.43
C LEU A 234 -7.43 -6.05 -13.61
N LEU A 235 -8.16 -6.25 -14.71
CA LEU A 235 -7.70 -7.06 -15.82
C LEU A 235 -6.82 -6.22 -16.78
N PRO A 236 -5.61 -6.67 -17.15
CA PRO A 236 -4.84 -6.02 -18.20
C PRO A 236 -5.53 -6.19 -19.58
N SER A 237 -5.44 -5.18 -20.43
CA SER A 237 -6.13 -5.15 -21.73
C SER A 237 -5.38 -4.48 -22.88
N HIS A 238 -4.39 -3.63 -22.58
CA HIS A 238 -3.60 -2.90 -23.57
C HIS A 238 -2.16 -2.72 -23.06
N CYS A 239 -1.39 -3.82 -23.07
CA CYS A 239 0.01 -3.89 -22.64
C CYS A 239 0.94 -4.00 -23.87
N VAL A 240 2.11 -3.37 -23.82
CA VAL A 240 3.17 -3.53 -24.83
C VAL A 240 4.50 -3.84 -24.10
N PRO A 241 5.21 -4.94 -24.43
CA PRO A 241 4.80 -6.04 -25.32
C PRO A 241 3.63 -6.84 -24.74
N GLU A 242 2.87 -7.59 -25.56
CA GLU A 242 1.74 -8.41 -25.09
C GLU A 242 2.19 -9.59 -24.21
N ILE A 243 3.32 -10.21 -24.54
CA ILE A 243 3.92 -11.30 -23.77
C ILE A 243 4.49 -10.76 -22.46
N SER A 244 4.11 -11.37 -21.35
CA SER A 244 4.71 -11.11 -20.03
C SER A 244 5.98 -11.94 -19.86
N MET A 245 7.12 -11.27 -19.75
CA MET A 245 8.38 -11.95 -19.44
C MET A 245 8.40 -12.53 -18.02
N SER A 246 7.59 -11.99 -17.10
CA SER A 246 7.41 -12.53 -15.75
C SER A 246 6.73 -13.91 -15.82
N MET A 247 5.54 -14.00 -16.45
CA MET A 247 4.84 -15.27 -16.67
C MET A 247 5.68 -16.27 -17.49
N TYR A 248 6.34 -15.80 -18.56
CA TYR A 248 7.18 -16.66 -19.41
C TYR A 248 8.33 -17.29 -18.61
N LYS A 249 9.12 -16.49 -17.89
CA LYS A 249 10.25 -16.99 -17.07
C LYS A 249 9.79 -17.99 -16.01
N GLU A 250 8.66 -17.73 -15.37
CA GLU A 250 8.12 -18.65 -14.36
C GLU A 250 7.69 -20.00 -14.93
N ILE A 251 7.04 -20.01 -16.10
CA ILE A 251 6.68 -21.27 -16.79
C ILE A 251 7.95 -22.03 -17.20
N ILE A 252 8.92 -21.35 -17.82
CA ILE A 252 10.20 -21.96 -18.23
C ILE A 252 10.98 -22.54 -17.04
N ASN A 253 10.92 -21.89 -15.86
CA ASN A 253 11.61 -22.38 -14.66
C ASN A 253 11.06 -23.69 -14.10
N ASP A 254 9.78 -24.01 -14.35
CA ASP A 254 9.15 -25.28 -13.97
C ASP A 254 9.19 -26.34 -15.10
N ILE A 255 9.79 -26.03 -16.27
CA ILE A 255 9.98 -26.95 -17.40
C ILE A 255 11.41 -27.52 -17.37
N PRO A 256 11.62 -28.85 -17.59
CA PRO A 256 10.64 -29.88 -17.94
C PRO A 256 9.88 -30.45 -16.73
N ILE A 257 10.39 -30.24 -15.51
CA ILE A 257 9.67 -30.48 -14.25
C ILE A 257 10.06 -29.43 -13.21
N LYS A 258 9.08 -29.06 -12.38
CA LYS A 258 9.31 -28.25 -11.17
C LYS A 258 10.33 -28.92 -10.25
N LEU A 259 11.43 -28.24 -9.98
CA LEU A 259 12.43 -28.67 -9.01
C LEU A 259 12.01 -28.29 -7.58
N ILE A 260 12.21 -29.22 -6.65
CA ILE A 260 11.91 -29.06 -5.22
C ILE A 260 13.20 -29.36 -4.45
N LYS A 261 13.53 -28.56 -3.42
CA LYS A 261 14.72 -28.83 -2.58
C LYS A 261 14.59 -30.21 -1.90
N PRO A 262 15.44 -31.20 -2.21
CA PRO A 262 15.30 -32.54 -1.62
C PRO A 262 15.63 -32.53 -0.13
N LYS A 263 14.98 -33.41 0.65
CA LYS A 263 15.25 -33.55 2.09
C LYS A 263 16.34 -34.57 2.41
N PHE A 264 16.52 -35.56 1.53
CA PHE A 264 17.43 -36.69 1.73
C PHE A 264 18.14 -37.06 0.43
N THR A 265 19.31 -37.68 0.53
CA THR A 265 20.14 -38.14 -0.62
C THR A 265 19.36 -39.02 -1.60
N GLY A 266 18.47 -39.89 -1.09
CA GLY A 266 17.61 -40.73 -1.92
C GLY A 266 16.60 -39.93 -2.75
N ASP A 267 16.15 -38.77 -2.28
CA ASP A 267 15.24 -37.89 -3.02
C ASP A 267 15.99 -37.01 -4.03
N ALA A 268 17.22 -36.60 -3.70
CA ALA A 268 18.12 -35.93 -4.65
C ALA A 268 18.39 -36.83 -5.87
N ARG A 269 18.72 -38.12 -5.65
CA ARG A 269 18.89 -39.11 -6.72
C ARG A 269 17.62 -39.30 -7.56
N LYS A 270 16.44 -39.39 -6.92
CA LYS A 270 15.14 -39.48 -7.63
C LYS A 270 14.88 -38.24 -8.47
N GLN A 271 15.16 -37.04 -7.97
CA GLN A 271 14.91 -35.80 -8.71
C GLN A 271 15.84 -35.67 -9.92
N LEU A 272 17.12 -36.01 -9.78
CA LEU A 272 18.05 -36.09 -10.92
C LEU A 272 17.54 -37.05 -12.01
N SER A 273 17.13 -38.26 -11.61
CA SER A 273 16.56 -39.26 -12.54
C SER A 273 15.31 -38.74 -13.24
N ARG A 274 14.37 -38.14 -12.50
CA ARG A 274 13.11 -37.58 -13.05
C ARG A 274 13.36 -36.40 -13.98
N TYR A 275 14.33 -35.53 -13.69
CA TYR A 275 14.67 -34.40 -14.56
C TYR A 275 15.27 -34.89 -15.88
N ALA A 276 16.20 -35.86 -15.82
CA ALA A 276 16.80 -36.47 -17.00
C ALA A 276 15.74 -37.17 -17.88
N GLU A 277 14.83 -37.92 -17.28
CA GLU A 277 13.72 -38.58 -17.96
C GLU A 277 12.73 -37.57 -18.58
N ALA A 278 12.36 -36.51 -17.87
CA ALA A 278 11.47 -35.47 -18.38
C ALA A 278 12.10 -34.64 -19.51
N ALA A 279 13.40 -34.30 -19.40
CA ALA A 279 14.15 -33.62 -20.46
C ALA A 279 14.18 -34.46 -21.75
N LYS A 280 14.42 -35.77 -21.63
CA LYS A 280 14.34 -36.73 -22.74
C LYS A 280 12.93 -36.79 -23.33
N ASN A 281 11.90 -37.02 -22.52
CA ASN A 281 10.53 -37.16 -23.01
C ASN A 281 10.04 -35.89 -23.72
N LEU A 282 10.46 -34.71 -23.27
CA LEU A 282 10.19 -33.43 -23.94
C LEU A 282 10.92 -33.34 -25.30
N ILE A 283 12.25 -33.56 -25.33
CA ILE A 283 13.04 -33.42 -26.57
C ILE A 283 12.70 -34.51 -27.61
N GLU A 284 12.22 -35.67 -27.16
CA GLU A 284 11.75 -36.74 -28.05
C GLU A 284 10.39 -36.43 -28.66
N SER A 285 9.42 -35.94 -27.87
CA SER A 285 8.03 -35.70 -28.27
C SER A 285 7.75 -34.38 -29.01
N ARG A 286 8.68 -33.41 -28.95
CA ARG A 286 8.55 -32.10 -29.63
C ARG A 286 9.34 -32.06 -30.94
N ASN A 287 8.95 -31.14 -31.83
CA ASN A 287 9.81 -30.71 -32.92
C ASN A 287 10.94 -29.83 -32.36
N THR A 288 12.18 -30.03 -32.81
CA THR A 288 13.38 -29.37 -32.29
C THR A 288 14.54 -29.58 -33.26
N SER A 289 15.62 -28.80 -33.17
CA SER A 289 16.79 -28.97 -34.04
C SER A 289 17.51 -30.30 -33.79
N PRO A 290 18.15 -30.91 -34.81
CA PRO A 290 19.00 -32.08 -34.62
C PRO A 290 20.10 -31.85 -33.57
N GLU A 291 20.62 -30.64 -33.49
CA GLU A 291 21.65 -30.19 -32.55
C GLU A 291 21.11 -30.17 -31.12
N SER A 292 19.98 -29.49 -30.87
CA SER A 292 19.32 -29.43 -29.56
C SER A 292 18.90 -30.82 -29.09
N ARG A 293 18.40 -31.68 -29.99
CA ARG A 293 18.10 -33.09 -29.69
C ARG A 293 19.36 -33.87 -29.30
N LYS A 294 20.46 -33.73 -30.04
CA LYS A 294 21.73 -34.43 -29.78
C LYS A 294 22.35 -34.02 -28.44
N VAL A 295 22.36 -32.74 -28.11
CA VAL A 295 22.95 -32.24 -26.85
C VAL A 295 22.15 -32.71 -25.64
N VAL A 296 20.81 -32.60 -25.66
CA VAL A 296 19.98 -33.06 -24.53
C VAL A 296 20.10 -34.57 -24.35
N MET A 297 19.97 -35.36 -25.43
CA MET A 297 20.05 -36.82 -25.34
C MET A 297 21.40 -37.30 -24.81
N TRP A 298 22.52 -36.71 -25.25
CA TRP A 298 23.86 -37.08 -24.76
C TRP A 298 24.03 -36.79 -23.26
N ASN A 299 23.61 -35.61 -22.79
CA ASN A 299 23.70 -35.25 -21.36
C ASN A 299 22.78 -36.11 -20.47
N VAL A 300 21.60 -36.46 -20.97
CA VAL A 300 20.67 -37.40 -20.30
C VAL A 300 21.28 -38.80 -20.23
N ASP A 301 21.80 -39.33 -21.33
CA ASP A 301 22.41 -40.66 -21.36
C ASP A 301 23.67 -40.72 -20.47
N ASP A 302 24.55 -39.72 -20.49
CA ASP A 302 25.70 -39.67 -19.57
C ASP A 302 25.25 -39.57 -18.11
N THR A 303 24.17 -38.84 -17.81
CA THR A 303 23.56 -38.85 -16.47
C THR A 303 23.05 -40.24 -16.09
N PHE A 304 22.39 -40.97 -16.98
CA PHE A 304 21.94 -42.34 -16.72
C PHE A 304 23.08 -43.36 -16.66
N HIS A 305 24.20 -43.16 -17.35
CA HIS A 305 25.40 -43.98 -17.19
C HIS A 305 26.08 -43.72 -15.83
N TRP A 306 26.21 -42.45 -15.42
CA TRP A 306 26.72 -42.07 -14.10
C TRP A 306 25.82 -42.59 -12.95
N LEU A 307 24.50 -42.46 -13.08
CA LEU A 307 23.51 -42.98 -12.11
C LEU A 307 23.51 -44.51 -11.97
N ARG A 308 24.01 -45.25 -12.97
CA ARG A 308 24.16 -46.71 -12.94
C ARG A 308 25.54 -47.16 -12.43
N ARG A 309 26.59 -46.40 -12.71
CA ARG A 309 27.97 -46.70 -12.25
C ARG A 309 28.23 -46.29 -10.80
N THR A 310 27.67 -45.17 -10.35
CA THR A 310 28.04 -44.58 -9.06
C THR A 310 27.12 -45.11 -7.95
N VAL A 311 27.73 -45.78 -6.97
CA VAL A 311 27.06 -46.35 -5.80
C VAL A 311 27.52 -45.57 -4.56
N GLY A 312 26.57 -45.06 -3.78
CA GLY A 312 26.87 -44.36 -2.53
C GLY A 312 27.30 -42.89 -2.65
N SER A 313 26.97 -42.21 -3.76
CA SER A 313 27.20 -40.76 -3.90
C SER A 313 26.54 -39.95 -2.76
N SER A 314 27.15 -38.81 -2.43
CA SER A 314 26.64 -37.87 -1.44
C SER A 314 25.36 -37.16 -1.89
N PHE A 315 24.77 -36.34 -1.01
CA PHE A 315 23.67 -35.46 -1.37
C PHE A 315 24.10 -34.43 -2.42
N ASP A 316 25.26 -33.84 -2.22
CA ASP A 316 25.79 -32.74 -3.02
C ASP A 316 26.20 -33.21 -4.43
N ASP A 317 26.80 -34.40 -4.56
CA ASP A 317 27.03 -35.06 -5.87
C ASP A 317 25.76 -35.10 -6.75
N TYR A 318 24.60 -35.39 -6.13
CA TYR A 318 23.31 -35.43 -6.84
C TYR A 318 22.72 -34.04 -7.10
N GLN A 319 23.12 -32.99 -6.36
CA GLN A 319 22.73 -31.61 -6.65
C GLN A 319 23.62 -30.99 -7.72
N ASP A 320 24.93 -31.16 -7.65
CA ASP A 320 25.88 -30.66 -8.66
C ASP A 320 25.64 -31.30 -10.02
N ARG A 321 25.41 -32.63 -10.05
CA ARG A 321 25.06 -33.34 -11.29
C ARG A 321 23.71 -32.89 -11.88
N LEU A 322 22.75 -32.48 -11.04
CA LEU A 322 21.48 -31.90 -11.48
C LEU A 322 21.65 -30.46 -11.97
N ALA A 323 22.47 -29.65 -11.29
CA ALA A 323 22.79 -28.29 -11.71
C ALA A 323 23.48 -28.29 -13.09
N HIS A 324 24.49 -29.15 -13.28
CA HIS A 324 25.16 -29.32 -14.56
C HIS A 324 24.22 -29.83 -15.67
N LEU A 325 23.43 -30.90 -15.41
CA LEU A 325 22.45 -31.38 -16.39
C LEU A 325 21.42 -30.29 -16.76
N ARG A 326 21.00 -29.47 -15.78
CA ARG A 326 20.11 -28.33 -16.03
C ARG A 326 20.81 -27.27 -16.89
N GLU A 327 22.01 -26.86 -16.54
CA GLU A 327 22.81 -25.88 -17.29
C GLU A 327 22.96 -26.29 -18.77
N GLN A 328 23.34 -27.54 -19.03
CA GLN A 328 23.56 -28.03 -20.39
C GLN A 328 22.25 -28.23 -21.18
N CYS A 329 21.15 -28.64 -20.54
CA CYS A 329 19.89 -28.93 -21.25
C CYS A 329 18.91 -27.74 -21.32
N GLN A 330 18.85 -26.87 -20.31
CA GLN A 330 17.80 -25.84 -20.19
C GLN A 330 17.72 -24.89 -21.40
N PRO A 331 18.82 -24.44 -22.06
CA PRO A 331 18.73 -23.61 -23.25
C PRO A 331 17.99 -24.31 -24.41
N HIS A 332 18.35 -25.56 -24.68
CA HIS A 332 17.75 -26.39 -25.74
C HIS A 332 16.28 -26.76 -25.45
N LEU A 333 15.94 -27.01 -24.18
CA LEU A 333 14.56 -27.23 -23.75
C LEU A 333 13.73 -25.94 -23.87
N THR A 334 14.29 -24.78 -23.47
CA THR A 334 13.65 -23.46 -23.55
C THR A 334 13.36 -23.06 -25.00
N GLU A 335 14.31 -23.28 -25.91
CA GLU A 335 14.11 -23.13 -27.36
C GLU A 335 12.95 -24.01 -27.84
N THR A 336 12.98 -25.29 -27.48
CA THR A 336 12.00 -26.31 -27.94
C THR A 336 10.56 -26.03 -27.49
N VAL A 337 10.34 -25.41 -26.32
CA VAL A 337 8.99 -25.06 -25.83
C VAL A 337 8.57 -23.61 -26.13
N LYS A 338 9.47 -22.77 -26.66
CA LYS A 338 9.30 -21.31 -26.72
C LYS A 338 7.93 -20.88 -27.25
N GLU A 339 7.58 -21.28 -28.47
CA GLU A 339 6.32 -20.90 -29.13
C GLU A 339 5.08 -21.34 -28.33
N SER A 340 5.17 -22.49 -27.66
CA SER A 340 4.08 -23.03 -26.86
C SER A 340 3.83 -22.18 -25.61
N VAL A 341 4.89 -21.79 -24.90
CA VAL A 341 4.85 -20.97 -23.69
C VAL A 341 4.51 -19.51 -24.00
N GLU A 342 5.06 -18.94 -25.08
CA GLU A 342 4.61 -17.64 -25.61
C GLU A 342 3.12 -17.69 -25.97
N GLY A 343 2.67 -18.80 -26.56
CA GLY A 343 1.27 -19.07 -26.83
C GLY A 343 0.36 -19.23 -25.59
N ILE A 344 0.90 -19.62 -24.42
CA ILE A 344 0.16 -19.56 -23.13
C ILE A 344 -0.01 -18.09 -22.72
N CYS A 345 1.10 -17.34 -22.72
CA CYS A 345 1.14 -15.94 -22.30
C CYS A 345 0.19 -15.06 -23.14
N LEU A 346 0.27 -15.18 -24.47
CA LEU A 346 -0.60 -14.50 -25.41
C LEU A 346 -2.07 -14.89 -25.19
N LYS A 347 -2.39 -16.18 -25.04
CA LYS A 347 -3.78 -16.62 -24.89
C LYS A 347 -4.43 -16.08 -23.61
N ILE A 348 -3.68 -16.00 -22.51
CA ILE A 348 -4.17 -15.39 -21.26
C ILE A 348 -4.32 -13.87 -21.39
N TYR A 349 -3.36 -13.18 -22.02
CA TYR A 349 -3.49 -11.74 -22.28
C TYR A 349 -4.68 -11.40 -23.20
N HIS A 350 -4.89 -12.11 -24.31
CA HIS A 350 -6.02 -11.87 -25.21
C HIS A 350 -7.37 -12.16 -24.56
N LEU A 351 -7.48 -13.24 -23.76
CA LEU A 351 -8.69 -13.50 -22.97
C LEU A 351 -8.92 -12.40 -21.91
N SER A 352 -7.86 -11.89 -21.28
CA SER A 352 -7.95 -10.76 -20.33
C SER A 352 -8.50 -9.50 -21.01
N SER A 353 -8.00 -9.15 -22.19
CA SER A 353 -8.48 -8.00 -22.97
C SER A 353 -9.93 -8.18 -23.43
N GLU A 354 -10.32 -9.39 -23.87
CA GLU A 354 -11.70 -9.75 -24.20
C GLU A 354 -12.64 -9.58 -22.97
N TYR A 355 -12.17 -10.01 -21.79
CA TYR A 355 -12.97 -9.96 -20.56
C TYR A 355 -13.08 -8.53 -20.02
N ALA A 356 -12.00 -7.75 -20.04
CA ALA A 356 -12.00 -6.32 -19.72
C ALA A 356 -12.96 -5.54 -20.63
N LYS A 357 -12.95 -5.82 -21.94
CA LYS A 357 -13.89 -5.24 -22.91
C LYS A 357 -15.34 -5.56 -22.53
N LYS A 358 -15.67 -6.83 -22.27
CA LYS A 358 -17.02 -7.27 -21.90
C LYS A 358 -17.52 -6.60 -20.60
N ILE A 359 -16.65 -6.44 -19.60
CA ILE A 359 -16.99 -5.74 -18.36
C ILE A 359 -17.25 -4.24 -18.64
N ARG A 360 -16.43 -3.59 -19.47
CA ARG A 360 -16.63 -2.20 -19.89
C ARG A 360 -17.94 -2.01 -20.66
N GLU A 361 -18.29 -2.92 -21.57
CA GLU A 361 -19.54 -2.90 -22.33
C GLU A 361 -20.77 -2.93 -21.39
N LYS A 362 -20.81 -3.88 -20.44
CA LYS A 362 -21.88 -3.95 -19.41
C LYS A 362 -21.88 -2.71 -18.50
N HIS A 363 -20.71 -2.10 -18.25
CA HIS A 363 -20.64 -0.87 -17.45
C HIS A 363 -21.22 0.34 -18.19
N ILE A 364 -20.88 0.51 -19.48
CA ILE A 364 -21.41 1.58 -20.33
C ILE A 364 -22.93 1.45 -20.50
N GLU A 365 -23.46 0.22 -20.55
CA GLU A 365 -24.90 -0.07 -20.53
C GLU A 365 -25.56 0.49 -19.26
N ILE A 366 -25.03 0.17 -18.08
CA ILE A 366 -25.53 0.65 -16.77
C ILE A 366 -25.47 2.18 -16.66
N LEU A 367 -24.41 2.81 -17.18
CA LEU A 367 -24.32 4.28 -17.19
C LEU A 367 -25.41 4.91 -18.07
N LYS A 368 -25.67 4.33 -19.26
CA LYS A 368 -26.75 4.78 -20.17
C LYS A 368 -28.14 4.59 -19.56
N GLU A 369 -28.41 3.47 -18.89
CA GLU A 369 -29.65 3.23 -18.15
C GLU A 369 -29.93 4.32 -17.09
N HIS A 370 -28.86 4.88 -16.50
CA HIS A 370 -28.94 5.95 -15.50
C HIS A 370 -28.78 7.37 -16.07
N GLY A 371 -28.71 7.54 -17.40
CA GLY A 371 -28.51 8.84 -18.04
C GLY A 371 -27.12 9.47 -17.83
N ILE A 372 -26.15 8.69 -17.35
CA ILE A 372 -24.78 9.16 -17.06
C ILE A 372 -23.93 9.02 -18.33
N SER A 373 -23.26 10.10 -18.73
CA SER A 373 -22.29 10.08 -19.84
C SER A 373 -21.02 9.33 -19.45
N GLU A 374 -20.43 8.60 -20.41
CA GLU A 374 -19.12 7.96 -20.21
C GLU A 374 -18.04 9.01 -19.87
N PRO A 375 -17.16 8.77 -18.88
CA PRO A 375 -16.08 9.70 -18.53
C PRO A 375 -15.18 9.99 -19.75
N ARG A 376 -15.24 11.22 -20.27
CA ARG A 376 -14.39 11.67 -21.37
C ARG A 376 -13.09 12.25 -20.83
N GLY A 377 -11.96 11.76 -21.35
CA GLY A 377 -10.63 12.26 -21.00
C GLY A 377 -10.54 13.78 -21.13
N SER A 378 -10.03 14.42 -20.08
CA SER A 378 -10.06 15.87 -19.92
C SER A 378 -9.14 16.55 -20.93
N GLY A 379 -9.71 17.14 -21.99
CA GLY A 379 -8.94 17.86 -23.01
C GLY A 379 -8.21 19.07 -22.40
N ASN A 380 -6.88 19.10 -22.54
CA ASN A 380 -5.97 20.23 -22.26
C ASN A 380 -6.34 21.11 -21.04
N ILE A 381 -6.50 20.49 -19.87
CA ILE A 381 -6.55 21.25 -18.61
C ILE A 381 -5.12 21.61 -18.19
N LEU A 382 -4.93 22.87 -17.75
CA LEU A 382 -3.67 23.44 -17.28
C LEU A 382 -2.96 22.54 -16.24
N SER A 383 -1.63 22.52 -16.28
CA SER A 383 -0.83 21.81 -15.27
C SER A 383 -1.12 22.37 -13.88
N LEU A 384 -1.82 21.58 -13.06
CA LEU A 384 -2.12 21.90 -11.66
C LEU A 384 -0.85 21.82 -10.81
N SER A 385 -0.07 22.89 -10.84
CA SER A 385 1.20 23.03 -10.10
C SER A 385 1.00 23.42 -8.62
N ARG A 386 -0.23 23.28 -8.09
CA ARG A 386 -0.58 23.63 -6.71
C ARG A 386 -0.15 22.52 -5.76
N LYS A 387 0.68 22.85 -4.77
CA LYS A 387 0.97 21.97 -3.63
C LYS A 387 -0.25 21.88 -2.70
N VAL A 388 -0.70 20.67 -2.36
CA VAL A 388 -1.84 20.40 -1.47
C VAL A 388 -1.59 19.16 -0.59
N TRP A 389 -2.22 19.09 0.58
CA TRP A 389 -2.24 17.86 1.39
C TRP A 389 -2.89 16.70 0.60
N CYS A 390 -2.35 15.49 0.71
CA CYS A 390 -2.85 14.35 -0.06
C CYS A 390 -4.31 14.00 0.29
N TYR A 391 -5.16 13.87 -0.73
CA TYR A 391 -6.59 13.55 -0.60
C TYR A 391 -6.93 12.26 -1.36
N PRO A 392 -7.98 11.52 -0.95
CA PRO A 392 -8.44 10.33 -1.67
C PRO A 392 -8.77 10.64 -3.13
N VAL A 393 -8.78 9.62 -3.98
CA VAL A 393 -9.15 9.82 -5.40
C VAL A 393 -10.61 10.32 -5.49
N GLN A 394 -10.87 11.27 -6.38
CA GLN A 394 -12.19 11.81 -6.68
C GLN A 394 -12.59 11.41 -8.11
N PHE A 395 -13.87 11.48 -8.46
CA PHE A 395 -14.39 11.06 -9.78
C PHE A 395 -14.81 12.26 -10.64
N SER A 396 -14.70 12.14 -11.97
CA SER A 396 -15.17 13.18 -12.90
C SER A 396 -16.68 13.10 -13.21
N THR A 397 -17.33 11.96 -12.92
CA THR A 397 -18.76 11.71 -13.13
C THR A 397 -19.48 11.42 -11.81
N PRO A 398 -20.82 11.51 -11.75
CA PRO A 398 -21.61 11.05 -10.60
C PRO A 398 -21.64 9.51 -10.50
N CYS A 399 -21.94 9.00 -9.30
CA CYS A 399 -22.19 7.57 -9.07
C CYS A 399 -23.53 7.15 -9.71
N PRO A 400 -23.61 6.01 -10.42
CA PRO A 400 -24.89 5.40 -10.75
C PRO A 400 -25.61 4.96 -9.46
N ARG A 401 -26.93 4.76 -9.54
CA ARG A 401 -27.68 4.19 -8.40
C ARG A 401 -27.19 2.77 -8.18
N LEU A 402 -26.64 2.49 -7.00
CA LEU A 402 -26.27 1.13 -6.63
C LEU A 402 -27.49 0.41 -6.04
N PRO A 403 -27.69 -0.89 -6.32
CA PRO A 403 -28.68 -1.70 -5.61
C PRO A 403 -28.25 -1.94 -4.16
N SER A 404 -29.21 -2.24 -3.30
CA SER A 404 -28.97 -2.68 -1.93
C SER A 404 -28.26 -4.04 -1.87
N VAL A 405 -27.53 -4.26 -0.78
CA VAL A 405 -26.89 -5.53 -0.44
C VAL A 405 -27.48 -6.00 0.88
N ASP A 406 -27.96 -7.24 0.92
CA ASP A 406 -28.51 -7.83 2.14
C ASP A 406 -27.38 -8.11 3.11
N PHE A 407 -27.62 -7.96 4.43
CA PHE A 407 -26.63 -8.27 5.44
C PHE A 407 -27.20 -9.08 6.61
N SER A 408 -26.33 -9.83 7.27
CA SER A 408 -26.63 -10.57 8.51
C SER A 408 -25.37 -10.73 9.36
N MET A 409 -25.52 -10.97 10.65
CA MET A 409 -24.40 -11.14 11.59
C MET A 409 -24.25 -12.61 12.00
N ASP A 410 -23.06 -13.17 11.75
CA ASP A 410 -22.60 -14.43 12.36
C ASP A 410 -22.07 -14.11 13.76
N GLN A 411 -22.96 -14.21 14.75
CA GLN A 411 -22.66 -13.94 16.16
C GLN A 411 -21.62 -14.93 16.76
N VAL A 412 -21.40 -16.09 16.12
CA VAL A 412 -20.44 -17.09 16.61
C VAL A 412 -19.01 -16.74 16.19
N LYS A 413 -18.84 -16.04 15.05
CA LYS A 413 -17.53 -15.62 14.52
C LYS A 413 -17.21 -14.14 14.68
N ASP A 414 -18.15 -13.33 15.15
CA ASP A 414 -18.09 -11.86 15.08
C ASP A 414 -17.83 -11.36 13.64
N GLN A 415 -18.66 -11.83 12.71
CA GLN A 415 -18.58 -11.49 11.29
C GLN A 415 -19.89 -10.94 10.74
N THR A 416 -19.80 -9.91 9.91
CA THR A 416 -20.90 -9.47 9.04
C THR A 416 -20.80 -10.21 7.72
N LEU A 417 -21.90 -10.84 7.32
CA LEU A 417 -22.10 -11.47 6.01
C LEU A 417 -22.85 -10.50 5.11
N LEU A 418 -22.31 -10.21 3.92
CA LEU A 418 -22.90 -9.33 2.91
C LEU A 418 -23.27 -10.15 1.67
N ARG A 419 -24.49 -10.02 1.16
CA ARG A 419 -25.04 -10.86 0.08
C ARG A 419 -25.63 -10.01 -1.06
N PHE A 420 -25.25 -10.33 -2.28
CA PHE A 420 -25.80 -9.73 -3.50
C PHE A 420 -26.03 -10.82 -4.55
N GLN A 421 -27.24 -10.90 -5.13
CA GLN A 421 -27.60 -11.88 -6.17
C GLN A 421 -27.20 -13.33 -5.83
N GLY A 422 -27.33 -13.71 -4.56
CA GLY A 422 -26.96 -15.03 -4.03
C GLY A 422 -25.50 -15.14 -3.56
N GLU A 423 -24.57 -14.39 -4.17
CA GLU A 423 -23.15 -14.39 -3.78
C GLU A 423 -22.94 -13.71 -2.42
N THR A 424 -22.30 -14.42 -1.49
CA THR A 424 -22.02 -13.94 -0.13
C THR A 424 -20.52 -13.70 0.06
N VAL A 425 -20.16 -12.63 0.77
CA VAL A 425 -18.82 -12.36 1.32
C VAL A 425 -18.92 -12.10 2.83
N ASN A 426 -17.83 -12.26 3.56
CA ASN A 426 -17.76 -12.01 5.00
C ASN A 426 -16.66 -10.98 5.35
N ILE A 427 -16.79 -10.36 6.52
CA ILE A 427 -15.80 -9.47 7.12
C ILE A 427 -15.95 -9.48 8.64
N ASN A 428 -14.84 -9.51 9.38
CA ASN A 428 -14.83 -9.40 10.84
C ASN A 428 -15.41 -8.03 11.26
N THR A 429 -16.27 -7.99 12.28
CA THR A 429 -16.95 -6.75 12.72
C THR A 429 -16.00 -5.57 12.99
N PRO A 430 -14.83 -5.74 13.64
CA PRO A 430 -13.87 -4.64 13.81
C PRO A 430 -13.35 -4.06 12.48
N TYR A 431 -13.21 -4.87 11.44
CA TYR A 431 -12.80 -4.43 10.11
C TYR A 431 -13.94 -3.75 9.35
N LEU A 432 -15.20 -4.12 9.59
CA LEU A 432 -16.35 -3.34 9.08
C LEU A 432 -16.39 -1.94 9.71
N HIS A 433 -16.18 -1.83 11.04
CA HIS A 433 -16.07 -0.54 11.72
C HIS A 433 -14.87 0.29 11.22
N LYS A 434 -13.73 -0.36 10.90
CA LYS A 434 -12.58 0.30 10.24
C LYS A 434 -13.00 0.95 8.93
N LEU A 435 -13.64 0.16 8.05
CA LEU A 435 -14.12 0.65 6.77
C LEU A 435 -15.17 1.76 6.94
N GLU A 436 -16.06 1.68 7.93
CA GLU A 436 -17.05 2.73 8.20
C GLU A 436 -16.40 4.05 8.61
N TYR A 437 -15.45 4.03 9.56
CA TYR A 437 -14.69 5.22 9.96
C TYR A 437 -13.95 5.83 8.76
N MET A 438 -13.23 4.99 8.00
CA MET A 438 -12.50 5.40 6.80
C MET A 438 -13.43 5.96 5.70
N TYR A 439 -14.65 5.44 5.60
CA TYR A 439 -15.66 5.89 4.65
C TYR A 439 -16.26 7.23 5.05
N ARG A 440 -16.66 7.43 6.32
CA ARG A 440 -17.22 8.70 6.82
C ARG A 440 -16.30 9.90 6.55
N ILE A 441 -14.98 9.69 6.62
CA ILE A 441 -13.96 10.72 6.39
C ILE A 441 -13.52 10.87 4.92
N SER A 442 -13.60 9.81 4.10
CA SER A 442 -13.04 9.78 2.73
C SER A 442 -14.08 9.81 1.61
N CYS A 443 -15.29 9.28 1.85
CA CYS A 443 -16.40 9.33 0.91
C CYS A 443 -17.07 10.70 0.97
N PHE A 444 -17.23 11.36 -0.17
CA PHE A 444 -17.84 12.69 -0.28
C PHE A 444 -19.30 12.66 -0.76
N ASP A 445 -19.69 11.64 -1.51
CA ASP A 445 -20.98 11.54 -2.21
C ASP A 445 -22.08 10.81 -1.41
N ASP A 446 -21.71 10.02 -0.39
CA ASP A 446 -22.65 9.33 0.50
C ASP A 446 -22.34 9.65 1.98
N LYS A 447 -22.94 10.73 2.49
CA LYS A 447 -22.81 11.15 3.90
C LYS A 447 -23.78 10.44 4.86
N LYS A 448 -24.67 9.60 4.35
CA LYS A 448 -25.67 8.86 5.14
C LYS A 448 -25.35 7.37 5.32
N LEU A 449 -24.36 6.86 4.59
CA LEU A 449 -24.02 5.44 4.46
C LEU A 449 -25.06 4.61 3.67
N GLU A 450 -25.86 5.26 2.81
CA GLU A 450 -26.87 4.60 1.97
C GLU A 450 -26.22 3.64 0.93
N LEU A 451 -24.96 3.87 0.56
CA LEU A 451 -24.19 3.06 -0.41
C LEU A 451 -23.06 2.24 0.25
N PHE A 452 -22.83 2.41 1.55
CA PHE A 452 -21.68 1.86 2.26
C PHE A 452 -21.55 0.34 2.14
N LEU A 453 -22.59 -0.42 2.51
CA LEU A 453 -22.53 -1.89 2.48
C LEU A 453 -22.34 -2.44 1.06
N THR A 454 -22.94 -1.81 0.05
CA THR A 454 -22.74 -2.19 -1.36
C THR A 454 -21.30 -1.92 -1.81
N ARG A 455 -20.69 -0.82 -1.38
CA ARG A 455 -19.26 -0.52 -1.64
C ARG A 455 -18.33 -1.45 -0.87
N VAL A 456 -18.66 -1.87 0.35
CA VAL A 456 -17.89 -2.90 1.09
C VAL A 456 -17.99 -4.28 0.41
N TRP A 457 -19.16 -4.68 -0.09
CA TRP A 457 -19.33 -5.92 -0.86
C TRP A 457 -18.47 -5.91 -2.14
N MET A 458 -18.49 -4.80 -2.89
CA MET A 458 -17.64 -4.62 -4.09
C MET A 458 -16.15 -4.65 -3.75
N LEU A 459 -15.73 -4.01 -2.66
CA LEU A 459 -14.35 -4.03 -2.18
C LEU A 459 -13.88 -5.46 -1.90
N LEU A 460 -14.64 -6.23 -1.13
CA LEU A 460 -14.30 -7.62 -0.78
C LEU A 460 -14.25 -8.50 -2.03
N LYS A 461 -15.18 -8.31 -2.98
CA LYS A 461 -15.17 -9.00 -4.29
C LYS A 461 -13.97 -8.64 -5.16
N ARG A 462 -13.58 -7.35 -5.21
CA ARG A 462 -12.38 -6.89 -5.92
C ARG A 462 -11.13 -7.56 -5.41
N TYR A 463 -10.92 -7.56 -4.09
CA TYR A 463 -9.74 -8.16 -3.50
C TYR A 463 -9.75 -9.69 -3.64
N ALA A 464 -10.89 -10.36 -3.49
CA ALA A 464 -11.02 -11.79 -3.78
C ALA A 464 -10.66 -12.13 -5.23
N ALA A 465 -11.06 -11.30 -6.21
CA ALA A 465 -10.69 -11.47 -7.62
C ALA A 465 -9.18 -11.24 -7.87
N TYR A 466 -8.59 -10.26 -7.19
CA TYR A 466 -7.18 -9.87 -7.32
C TYR A 466 -6.20 -10.85 -6.68
N VAL A 467 -6.52 -11.42 -5.52
CA VAL A 467 -5.60 -12.29 -4.78
C VAL A 467 -5.90 -13.78 -4.97
N GLY A 468 -7.17 -14.13 -5.22
CA GLY A 468 -7.62 -15.52 -5.26
C GLY A 468 -7.40 -16.22 -3.90
N PRO A 469 -6.81 -17.43 -3.87
CA PRO A 469 -6.51 -18.15 -2.62
C PRO A 469 -5.24 -17.65 -1.90
N SER A 470 -4.57 -16.62 -2.42
CA SER A 470 -3.29 -16.12 -1.91
C SER A 470 -3.46 -14.94 -0.96
N HIS A 471 -2.62 -14.85 0.06
CA HIS A 471 -2.57 -13.73 0.98
C HIS A 471 -1.32 -12.84 0.81
N TRP A 472 -0.33 -13.27 0.01
CA TRP A 472 1.02 -12.68 0.02
C TRP A 472 1.03 -11.21 -0.40
N SER A 473 0.33 -10.87 -1.49
CA SER A 473 0.19 -9.50 -2.01
C SER A 473 -0.66 -8.56 -1.14
N GLN A 474 -1.12 -9.03 0.02
CA GLN A 474 -1.86 -8.26 1.03
C GLN A 474 -1.23 -8.34 2.44
N THR A 475 -0.08 -9.00 2.60
CA THR A 475 0.65 -8.98 3.87
C THR A 475 1.04 -7.55 4.27
N SER A 476 1.08 -7.28 5.58
CA SER A 476 1.38 -5.97 6.14
C SER A 476 2.35 -6.09 7.32
N LEU A 477 3.03 -5.00 7.68
CA LEU A 477 3.97 -4.99 8.79
C LEU A 477 3.25 -5.13 10.15
N PRO A 478 3.90 -5.59 11.22
CA PRO A 478 3.31 -5.61 12.56
C PRO A 478 2.91 -4.22 13.04
N THR A 479 1.84 -4.12 13.82
CA THR A 479 1.36 -2.86 14.41
C THR A 479 2.48 -2.12 15.18
N PRO A 480 3.30 -2.76 16.04
CA PRO A 480 4.45 -2.12 16.69
C PRO A 480 5.47 -1.48 15.72
N VAL A 481 5.63 -2.04 14.52
CA VAL A 481 6.55 -1.51 13.50
C VAL A 481 6.00 -0.22 12.91
N PHE A 482 4.68 -0.14 12.67
CA PHE A 482 4.04 1.13 12.31
C PHE A 482 4.08 2.16 13.44
N ASP A 483 3.83 1.73 14.69
CA ASP A 483 3.96 2.59 15.88
C ASP A 483 5.36 3.24 15.94
N ALA A 484 6.41 2.43 15.71
CA ALA A 484 7.80 2.88 15.66
C ALA A 484 8.08 3.80 14.46
N LEU A 485 7.71 3.40 13.24
CA LEU A 485 7.88 4.21 12.02
C LEU A 485 7.21 5.58 12.14
N HIS A 486 6.04 5.68 12.77
CA HIS A 486 5.42 6.95 13.09
C HIS A 486 6.22 7.71 14.16
N LYS A 487 6.55 7.07 15.29
CA LYS A 487 7.22 7.70 16.44
C LYS A 487 8.59 8.30 16.12
N VAL A 488 9.46 7.58 15.41
CA VAL A 488 10.87 7.99 15.18
C VAL A 488 11.16 8.53 13.78
N PHE A 489 10.35 8.18 12.78
CA PHE A 489 10.52 8.64 11.39
C PHE A 489 9.35 9.50 10.87
N GLN A 490 8.34 9.78 11.71
CA GLN A 490 7.13 10.53 11.35
C GLN A 490 6.44 9.99 10.09
N VAL A 491 6.54 8.68 9.83
CA VAL A 491 5.80 8.07 8.72
C VAL A 491 4.31 8.27 8.97
N THR A 492 3.57 8.74 7.96
CA THR A 492 2.10 8.88 8.05
C THR A 492 1.36 8.16 6.93
N PHE A 493 2.08 7.50 6.02
CA PHE A 493 1.54 7.05 4.74
C PHE A 493 2.16 5.73 4.26
N GLU A 494 1.32 4.81 3.77
CA GLU A 494 1.75 3.55 3.15
C GLU A 494 1.73 3.64 1.62
N CYS A 495 2.87 3.43 0.96
CA CYS A 495 2.95 3.39 -0.51
C CYS A 495 2.25 2.19 -1.15
N PHE A 496 2.05 1.11 -0.38
CA PHE A 496 1.44 -0.14 -0.84
C PHE A 496 0.54 -0.72 0.25
N ALA A 497 -0.77 -0.50 0.12
CA ALA A 497 -1.77 -1.06 1.02
C ALA A 497 -3.12 -1.27 0.30
N SER A 498 -4.15 -1.58 1.08
CA SER A 498 -5.56 -1.64 0.71
C SER A 498 -6.39 -1.15 1.90
N PRO A 499 -7.69 -0.84 1.72
CA PRO A 499 -8.58 -0.55 2.85
C PRO A 499 -8.59 -1.66 3.92
N LEU A 500 -8.34 -2.91 3.49
CA LEU A 500 -8.36 -4.12 4.31
C LEU A 500 -7.05 -4.35 5.08
N ASN A 501 -5.91 -3.86 4.59
CA ASN A 501 -4.60 -4.09 5.23
C ASN A 501 -3.88 -2.85 5.78
N SER A 502 -4.32 -1.63 5.44
CA SER A 502 -3.63 -0.41 5.87
C SER A 502 -3.60 -0.23 7.39
N TYR A 503 -2.51 0.36 7.89
CA TYR A 503 -2.42 0.89 9.26
C TYR A 503 -2.94 2.33 9.34
N PHE A 504 -2.59 3.18 8.37
CA PHE A 504 -3.04 4.57 8.31
C PHE A 504 -4.33 4.72 7.49
N ARG A 505 -5.03 5.85 7.66
CA ARG A 505 -6.14 6.30 6.77
C ARG A 505 -5.68 6.98 5.47
N GLN A 506 -4.37 7.03 5.21
CA GLN A 506 -3.79 7.59 3.99
C GLN A 506 -2.72 6.65 3.43
N TYR A 507 -2.98 6.13 2.24
CA TYR A 507 -2.18 5.10 1.60
C TYR A 507 -2.43 5.09 0.09
N CYS A 508 -1.54 4.45 -0.66
CA CYS A 508 -1.73 4.09 -2.06
C CYS A 508 -2.17 2.62 -2.19
N SER A 509 -2.99 2.32 -3.19
CA SER A 509 -3.51 0.97 -3.47
C SER A 509 -3.80 0.77 -4.95
N ALA A 510 -4.01 -0.49 -5.36
CA ALA A 510 -4.18 -0.87 -6.76
C ALA A 510 -5.49 -0.37 -7.40
N PHE A 511 -6.56 -0.14 -6.63
CA PHE A 511 -7.92 0.03 -7.17
C PHE A 511 -8.53 1.39 -6.82
N PRO A 512 -8.14 2.49 -7.51
CA PRO A 512 -8.61 3.84 -7.21
C PRO A 512 -10.12 4.04 -7.40
N ASP A 513 -10.79 3.14 -8.13
CA ASP A 513 -12.24 3.16 -8.35
C ASP A 513 -13.05 2.68 -7.14
N ILE A 514 -12.52 1.82 -6.28
CA ILE A 514 -13.25 1.29 -5.11
C ILE A 514 -12.58 1.61 -3.77
N ASP A 515 -11.24 1.70 -3.73
CA ASP A 515 -10.51 1.94 -2.48
C ASP A 515 -10.54 3.40 -2.04
N SER A 516 -10.89 4.32 -2.95
CA SER A 516 -10.90 5.77 -2.74
C SER A 516 -11.95 6.22 -1.75
N TYR A 517 -13.15 5.61 -1.78
CA TYR A 517 -14.18 5.83 -0.76
C TYR A 517 -13.70 5.49 0.66
N PHE A 518 -12.67 4.66 0.81
CA PHE A 518 -12.07 4.25 2.07
C PHE A 518 -10.69 4.90 2.33
N GLY A 519 -10.30 5.90 1.54
CA GLY A 519 -9.10 6.71 1.79
C GLY A 519 -7.91 6.43 0.88
N SER A 520 -8.02 5.55 -0.12
CA SER A 520 -6.93 5.35 -1.07
C SER A 520 -6.64 6.60 -1.89
N ARG A 521 -5.35 6.90 -2.03
CA ARG A 521 -4.81 7.89 -2.95
C ARG A 521 -4.58 7.32 -4.35
N GLY A 522 -4.94 6.07 -4.63
CA GLY A 522 -4.73 5.39 -5.92
C GLY A 522 -3.34 4.77 -6.04
N PRO A 523 -2.91 4.33 -7.23
CA PRO A 523 -1.61 3.72 -7.44
C PRO A 523 -0.47 4.67 -7.08
N ILE A 524 0.59 4.14 -6.45
CA ILE A 524 1.75 4.96 -6.05
C ILE A 524 2.47 5.58 -7.24
N LEU A 525 2.50 4.87 -8.38
CA LEU A 525 3.20 5.32 -9.59
C LEU A 525 2.59 6.61 -10.18
N ASP A 526 1.29 6.85 -9.96
CA ASP A 526 0.56 8.04 -10.42
C ASP A 526 0.66 9.23 -9.44
N LEU A 527 1.14 9.00 -8.22
CA LEU A 527 1.10 10.01 -7.17
C LEU A 527 2.23 11.03 -7.35
N LYS A 528 1.88 12.28 -7.66
CA LYS A 528 2.83 13.39 -7.79
C LYS A 528 3.27 13.89 -6.40
N ILE A 529 4.10 13.09 -5.73
CA ILE A 529 4.63 13.36 -4.39
C ILE A 529 5.55 14.58 -4.40
N VAL A 530 5.41 15.43 -3.39
CA VAL A 530 6.25 16.62 -3.16
C VAL A 530 7.00 16.50 -1.83
N SER A 531 6.33 16.15 -0.73
CA SER A 531 6.98 16.00 0.58
C SER A 531 6.26 14.96 1.45
N GLY A 532 6.91 14.55 2.54
CA GLY A 532 6.35 13.65 3.55
C GLY A 532 7.25 12.46 3.87
N SER A 533 6.84 11.67 4.86
CA SER A 533 7.54 10.45 5.27
C SER A 533 6.64 9.22 5.08
N PHE A 534 7.17 8.25 4.35
CA PHE A 534 6.45 7.12 3.78
C PHE A 534 7.08 5.78 4.18
N VAL A 535 6.27 4.73 4.29
CA VAL A 535 6.72 3.33 4.28
C VAL A 535 6.24 2.61 3.03
N ALA A 536 7.12 1.82 2.42
CA ALA A 536 6.85 1.07 1.21
C ALA A 536 7.15 -0.42 1.41
N ASN A 537 6.11 -1.22 1.61
CA ASN A 537 6.15 -2.69 1.61
C ASN A 537 5.50 -3.22 0.32
N PRO A 538 6.18 -3.15 -0.84
CA PRO A 538 5.61 -3.56 -2.12
C PRO A 538 5.32 -5.07 -2.15
N PRO A 539 4.27 -5.51 -2.87
CA PRO A 539 4.03 -6.93 -3.11
C PRO A 539 5.11 -7.49 -4.06
N TYR A 540 5.37 -8.80 -3.94
CA TYR A 540 6.50 -9.46 -4.61
C TYR A 540 6.32 -9.58 -6.14
N CYS A 541 6.70 -8.53 -6.86
CA CYS A 541 6.81 -8.42 -8.30
C CYS A 541 7.99 -7.50 -8.63
N GLU A 542 9.08 -8.04 -9.18
CA GLU A 542 10.32 -7.27 -9.44
C GLU A 542 10.06 -6.07 -10.35
N GLU A 543 9.23 -6.22 -11.38
CA GLU A 543 8.90 -5.16 -12.33
C GLU A 543 8.20 -3.97 -11.63
N LEU A 544 7.27 -4.24 -10.71
CA LEU A 544 6.61 -3.21 -9.90
C LEU A 544 7.58 -2.58 -8.89
N ILE A 545 8.41 -3.39 -8.22
CA ILE A 545 9.42 -2.91 -7.26
C ILE A 545 10.43 -2.00 -7.97
N HIS A 546 10.98 -2.40 -9.12
CA HIS A 546 11.95 -1.62 -9.88
C HIS A 546 11.36 -0.31 -10.42
N THR A 547 10.07 -0.32 -10.81
CA THR A 547 9.35 0.88 -11.27
C THR A 547 9.05 1.83 -10.11
N ALA A 548 8.68 1.29 -8.94
CA ALA A 548 8.45 2.07 -7.73
C ALA A 548 9.74 2.73 -7.19
N ILE A 549 10.86 2.00 -7.18
CA ILE A 549 12.18 2.57 -6.84
C ILE A 549 12.50 3.74 -7.77
N ALA A 550 12.35 3.57 -9.09
CA ALA A 550 12.60 4.65 -10.05
C ALA A 550 11.65 5.87 -9.84
N HIS A 551 10.39 5.63 -9.48
CA HIS A 551 9.46 6.70 -9.11
C HIS A 551 9.93 7.43 -7.84
N PHE A 552 10.36 6.70 -6.80
CA PHE A 552 10.87 7.30 -5.56
C PHE A 552 12.13 8.14 -5.82
N GLU A 553 13.11 7.60 -6.55
CA GLU A 553 14.35 8.30 -6.91
C GLU A 553 14.07 9.58 -7.70
N ARG A 554 13.14 9.52 -8.66
CA ARG A 554 12.69 10.71 -9.41
C ARG A 554 12.09 11.76 -8.45
N CYS A 555 11.12 11.40 -7.62
CA CYS A 555 10.51 12.34 -6.65
C CYS A 555 11.52 12.91 -5.63
N LEU A 556 12.51 12.11 -5.20
CA LEU A 556 13.60 12.53 -4.33
C LEU A 556 14.58 13.49 -5.02
N SER A 557 14.72 13.41 -6.35
CA SER A 557 15.52 14.32 -7.17
C SER A 557 14.79 15.62 -7.55
N GLU A 558 13.48 15.54 -7.76
CA GLU A 558 12.63 16.67 -8.19
C GLU A 558 12.20 17.58 -7.03
N SER A 559 12.20 17.08 -5.79
CA SER A 559 11.75 17.85 -4.63
C SER A 559 12.90 18.35 -3.74
N ALA A 560 12.83 19.64 -3.39
CA ALA A 560 13.64 20.27 -2.36
C ALA A 560 13.00 20.22 -0.96
N ASP A 561 11.71 19.88 -0.84
CA ASP A 561 11.03 19.73 0.45
C ASP A 561 11.42 18.40 1.14
N PRO A 562 11.28 18.25 2.47
CA PRO A 562 11.61 17.01 3.16
C PRO A 562 10.85 15.79 2.61
N LEU A 563 11.58 14.81 2.07
CA LEU A 563 11.01 13.60 1.49
C LEU A 563 11.81 12.34 1.88
N SER A 564 11.09 11.33 2.39
CA SER A 564 11.66 10.09 2.90
C SER A 564 10.80 8.87 2.56
N PHE A 565 11.38 7.86 1.94
CA PHE A 565 10.79 6.54 1.73
C PHE A 565 11.58 5.48 2.51
N ILE A 566 10.91 4.78 3.41
CA ILE A 566 11.44 3.62 4.12
C ILE A 566 10.92 2.37 3.39
N VAL A 567 11.78 1.74 2.61
CA VAL A 567 11.44 0.60 1.75
C VAL A 567 11.76 -0.70 2.48
N THR A 568 10.81 -1.63 2.52
CA THR A 568 10.97 -2.97 3.10
C THR A 568 10.86 -4.04 2.02
N LEU A 569 11.88 -4.88 1.86
CA LEU A 569 11.90 -6.01 0.92
C LEU A 569 12.38 -7.30 1.61
N PRO A 570 12.05 -8.49 1.09
CA PRO A 570 12.73 -9.73 1.45
C PRO A 570 14.23 -9.68 1.12
N ASP A 571 15.01 -10.52 1.80
CA ASP A 571 16.44 -10.74 1.51
C ASP A 571 16.72 -11.57 0.25
N ASP A 572 15.71 -12.26 -0.30
CA ASP A 572 15.82 -13.12 -1.48
C ASP A 572 15.49 -12.45 -2.84
N LEU A 573 15.45 -11.11 -2.89
CA LEU A 573 15.24 -10.32 -4.12
C LEU A 573 16.52 -9.58 -4.58
N PRO A 574 17.60 -10.28 -4.97
CA PRO A 574 18.92 -9.68 -5.17
C PRO A 574 18.95 -8.54 -6.21
N ASN A 575 18.20 -8.64 -7.31
CA ASN A 575 18.15 -7.58 -8.33
C ASN A 575 17.58 -6.27 -7.78
N SER A 576 16.51 -6.37 -6.98
CA SER A 576 15.84 -5.22 -6.36
C SER A 576 16.68 -4.63 -5.23
N LEU A 577 17.38 -5.47 -4.46
CA LEU A 577 18.30 -5.04 -3.42
C LEU A 577 19.51 -4.31 -4.02
N LEU A 578 20.16 -4.86 -5.05
CA LEU A 578 21.25 -4.20 -5.78
C LEU A 578 20.82 -2.82 -6.34
N LYS A 579 19.57 -2.69 -6.81
CA LYS A 579 19.03 -1.38 -7.24
C LYS A 579 18.88 -0.39 -6.08
N LEU A 580 18.41 -0.83 -4.91
CA LEU A 580 18.36 0.01 -3.71
C LEU A 580 19.77 0.39 -3.21
N GLU A 581 20.73 -0.53 -3.29
CA GLU A 581 22.12 -0.31 -2.88
C GLU A 581 22.85 0.70 -3.76
N ALA A 582 22.58 0.69 -5.05
CA ALA A 582 23.10 1.66 -6.02
C ALA A 582 22.43 3.05 -5.93
N SER A 583 21.34 3.21 -5.18
CA SER A 583 20.58 4.46 -5.15
C SER A 583 21.37 5.60 -4.49
N PRO A 584 21.52 6.78 -5.14
CA PRO A 584 22.22 7.93 -4.57
C PRO A 584 21.48 8.55 -3.37
N PHE A 585 20.24 8.17 -3.13
CA PHE A 585 19.43 8.61 -1.99
C PHE A 585 19.49 7.67 -0.78
N ARG A 586 20.15 6.50 -0.88
CA ARG A 586 20.30 5.55 0.23
C ARG A 586 21.08 6.18 1.38
N ARG A 587 20.47 6.22 2.57
CA ARG A 587 21.07 6.77 3.80
C ARG A 587 21.51 5.72 4.80
N LYS A 588 20.76 4.62 4.89
CA LYS A 588 21.10 3.44 5.71
C LYS A 588 20.35 2.22 5.15
N GLN A 589 20.85 1.06 5.51
CA GLN A 589 20.30 -0.24 5.19
C GLN A 589 20.55 -1.17 6.38
N ILE A 590 19.54 -1.95 6.76
CA ILE A 590 19.64 -3.00 7.76
C ILE A 590 19.02 -4.29 7.20
N VAL A 591 19.41 -5.43 7.77
CA VAL A 591 18.78 -6.73 7.52
C VAL A 591 18.38 -7.30 8.88
N VAL A 592 17.14 -7.73 9.02
CA VAL A 592 16.70 -8.58 10.15
C VAL A 592 16.53 -10.00 9.63
N PRO A 593 17.18 -11.01 10.24
CA PRO A 593 17.12 -12.41 9.81
C PRO A 593 15.70 -12.99 9.70
N ASN A 594 15.60 -14.13 9.03
CA ASN A 594 14.37 -14.92 9.07
C ASN A 594 14.08 -15.43 10.49
N LEU A 595 12.81 -15.69 10.78
CA LEU A 595 12.28 -16.05 12.11
C LEU A 595 12.45 -14.97 13.22
N GLU A 596 13.31 -13.97 13.04
CA GLU A 596 13.53 -12.83 13.93
C GLU A 596 12.55 -11.66 13.71
N HIS A 597 11.52 -11.84 12.88
CA HIS A 597 10.42 -10.90 12.69
C HIS A 597 9.12 -11.59 12.25
N GLU A 598 8.01 -10.85 12.35
CA GLU A 598 6.67 -11.29 11.95
C GLU A 598 6.05 -10.36 10.89
N TYR A 599 5.07 -10.86 10.15
CA TYR A 599 4.16 -10.10 9.29
C TYR A 599 2.71 -10.34 9.73
N ARG A 600 1.80 -9.47 9.28
CA ARG A 600 0.34 -9.65 9.40
C ARG A 600 -0.21 -10.30 8.13
N HIS A 601 -0.99 -11.37 8.28
CA HIS A 601 -1.56 -12.14 7.17
C HIS A 601 -2.55 -11.32 6.35
N GLY A 602 -2.51 -11.44 5.01
CA GLY A 602 -3.34 -10.60 4.11
C GLY A 602 -4.86 -10.76 4.28
N PHE A 603 -5.33 -11.92 4.77
CA PHE A 603 -6.74 -12.15 5.13
C PHE A 603 -7.08 -11.77 6.58
N GLN A 604 -6.30 -10.89 7.22
CA GLN A 604 -6.58 -10.39 8.58
C GLN A 604 -8.00 -9.81 8.79
N HIS A 605 -8.68 -9.42 7.70
CA HIS A 605 -10.03 -8.89 7.71
C HIS A 605 -11.14 -9.97 7.84
N THR A 606 -10.81 -11.26 7.73
CA THR A 606 -11.74 -12.41 7.78
C THR A 606 -11.25 -13.59 8.63
N MET A 607 -9.99 -13.58 9.09
CA MET A 607 -9.41 -14.64 9.92
C MET A 607 -9.59 -14.43 11.43
N ALA A 608 -9.41 -15.48 12.22
CA ALA A 608 -9.44 -15.39 13.67
C ALA A 608 -8.21 -14.61 14.20
N LYS A 609 -8.41 -13.80 15.26
CA LYS A 609 -7.40 -12.85 15.78
C LYS A 609 -6.05 -13.50 16.15
N ASN A 610 -6.07 -14.76 16.57
CA ASN A 610 -4.89 -15.57 16.93
C ASN A 610 -4.10 -16.12 15.73
N GLU A 611 -4.65 -16.05 14.52
CA GLU A 611 -4.02 -16.59 13.29
C GLU A 611 -3.40 -15.49 12.41
N VAL A 612 -3.50 -14.22 12.83
CA VAL A 612 -3.12 -13.07 11.99
C VAL A 612 -1.61 -12.84 11.93
N ASN A 613 -0.84 -13.21 12.96
CA ASN A 613 0.61 -13.05 12.97
C ASN A 613 1.30 -14.24 12.29
N LEU A 614 2.21 -13.96 11.36
CA LEU A 614 3.00 -14.94 10.62
C LEU A 614 4.48 -14.72 10.90
N LYS A 615 5.21 -15.77 11.30
CA LYS A 615 6.68 -15.72 11.34
C LYS A 615 7.24 -15.81 9.92
N SER A 616 8.18 -14.93 9.58
CA SER A 616 8.77 -14.92 8.24
C SER A 616 9.80 -16.03 8.07
N SER A 617 9.76 -16.75 6.94
CA SER A 617 10.79 -17.73 6.54
C SER A 617 11.99 -17.10 5.79
N HIS A 618 11.89 -15.80 5.46
CA HIS A 618 12.87 -15.00 4.72
C HIS A 618 13.29 -13.83 5.62
N GLY A 619 14.48 -13.26 5.42
CA GLY A 619 14.89 -12.02 6.08
C GLY A 619 14.12 -10.81 5.55
N ILE A 620 14.17 -9.70 6.29
CA ILE A 620 13.63 -8.40 5.84
C ILE A 620 14.76 -7.37 5.79
N VAL A 621 14.97 -6.81 4.61
CA VAL A 621 15.89 -5.68 4.36
C VAL A 621 15.09 -4.39 4.44
N ILE A 622 15.58 -3.43 5.22
CA ILE A 622 14.96 -2.10 5.37
C ILE A 622 15.95 -1.03 4.91
N VAL A 623 15.53 -0.20 3.96
CA VAL A 623 16.36 0.82 3.30
C VAL A 623 15.71 2.19 3.39
N TRP A 624 16.46 3.20 3.84
CA TRP A 624 16.02 4.59 3.88
C TRP A 624 16.50 5.31 2.62
N LEU A 625 15.57 5.68 1.73
CA LEU A 625 15.81 6.57 0.59
C LEU A 625 15.32 7.97 0.93
N GLN A 626 16.23 8.95 1.05
CA GLN A 626 15.88 10.30 1.52
C GLN A 626 16.65 11.37 0.75
N ASN A 627 15.99 12.48 0.41
CA ASN A 627 16.67 13.67 -0.09
C ASN A 627 17.37 14.40 1.08
N ASN A 628 18.15 15.44 0.82
CA ASN A 628 18.97 16.05 1.87
C ASN A 628 18.13 16.66 3.00
N ALA A 629 16.97 17.25 2.68
CA ALA A 629 16.03 17.78 3.67
C ALA A 629 15.35 16.66 4.48
N GLY A 630 14.93 15.57 3.81
CA GLY A 630 14.35 14.39 4.45
C GLY A 630 15.33 13.67 5.39
N TYR A 631 16.63 13.63 5.03
CA TYR A 631 17.68 13.10 5.89
C TYR A 631 17.97 14.00 7.10
N GLN A 632 17.93 15.32 6.95
CA GLN A 632 18.07 16.25 8.08
C GLN A 632 16.93 16.10 9.11
N GLN A 633 15.68 15.88 8.64
CA GLN A 633 14.52 15.74 9.53
C GLN A 633 14.38 14.32 10.11
N TRP A 634 14.46 13.30 9.24
CA TRP A 634 14.12 11.90 9.53
C TRP A 634 15.30 10.93 9.30
N GLY A 635 16.54 11.41 9.35
CA GLY A 635 17.74 10.59 9.18
C GLY A 635 17.80 9.40 10.16
N PRO A 636 18.21 8.20 9.70
CA PRO A 636 18.27 6.97 10.50
C PRO A 636 19.52 6.91 11.40
N THR A 637 19.53 7.76 12.43
CA THR A 637 20.45 7.63 13.58
C THR A 637 20.27 6.29 14.27
N ASP A 638 21.29 5.84 15.01
CA ASP A 638 21.25 4.52 15.66
C ASP A 638 20.09 4.40 16.66
N ASP A 639 19.86 5.39 17.53
CA ASP A 639 18.70 5.41 18.46
C ASP A 639 17.35 5.20 17.75
N ARG A 640 17.17 5.78 16.55
CA ARG A 640 15.94 5.67 15.76
C ARG A 640 15.82 4.29 15.11
N VAL A 641 16.94 3.71 14.70
CA VAL A 641 16.99 2.35 14.12
C VAL A 641 16.79 1.29 15.19
N ASP A 642 17.35 1.45 16.38
CA ASP A 642 17.19 0.52 17.50
C ASP A 642 15.74 0.45 17.97
N VAL A 643 15.02 1.58 18.00
CA VAL A 643 13.56 1.60 18.27
C VAL A 643 12.76 0.81 17.22
N LEU A 644 13.21 0.79 15.96
CA LEU A 644 12.57 0.01 14.89
C LEU A 644 12.94 -1.48 14.97
N LEU A 645 14.20 -1.81 15.23
CA LEU A 645 14.68 -3.18 15.44
C LEU A 645 13.98 -3.85 16.64
N GLU A 646 13.85 -3.12 17.75
CA GLU A 646 13.12 -3.57 18.94
C GLU A 646 11.63 -3.78 18.68
N ALA A 647 11.04 -3.06 17.71
CA ALA A 647 9.64 -3.20 17.31
C ALA A 647 9.40 -4.36 16.31
N LEU A 648 10.43 -4.80 15.58
CA LEU A 648 10.37 -5.95 14.65
C LEU A 648 10.37 -7.30 15.39
N ARG A 649 10.87 -7.36 16.64
CA ARG A 649 11.01 -8.60 17.40
C ARG A 649 9.65 -9.33 17.62
N PRO A 650 9.56 -10.63 17.34
CA PRO A 650 8.34 -11.43 17.49
C PRO A 650 7.74 -11.40 18.90
N GLY A 651 6.42 -11.57 18.99
CA GLY A 651 5.72 -11.78 20.26
C GLY A 651 5.57 -10.56 21.16
N ARG A 652 6.06 -9.37 20.78
CA ARG A 652 5.70 -8.11 21.46
C ARG A 652 4.19 -7.86 21.30
N PRO A 653 3.40 -7.74 22.39
CA PRO A 653 2.03 -7.28 22.27
C PRO A 653 2.03 -5.83 21.75
N SER A 654 1.12 -5.52 20.82
CA SER A 654 0.87 -4.12 20.46
C SER A 654 0.44 -3.34 21.72
N PRO A 655 0.94 -2.12 21.94
CA PRO A 655 0.49 -1.27 23.03
C PRO A 655 -0.95 -0.84 22.76
N VAL A 656 -1.91 -1.66 23.20
CA VAL A 656 -3.33 -1.34 23.13
C VAL A 656 -3.53 0.00 23.82
N PRO A 657 -4.12 1.02 23.16
CA PRO A 657 -4.45 2.28 23.82
C PRO A 657 -5.26 1.98 25.09
N PRO A 658 -4.96 2.65 26.23
CA PRO A 658 -5.69 2.39 27.46
C PRO A 658 -7.19 2.56 27.21
N PRO A 659 -8.04 1.63 27.68
CA PRO A 659 -9.47 1.72 27.46
C PRO A 659 -9.97 3.08 27.95
N ALA A 660 -10.81 3.73 27.13
CA ALA A 660 -11.39 5.02 27.51
C ALA A 660 -12.06 4.88 28.89
N PRO A 661 -11.83 5.80 29.84
CA PRO A 661 -12.34 5.66 31.19
C PRO A 661 -13.86 5.49 31.15
N ASN A 662 -14.34 4.42 31.76
CA ASN A 662 -15.77 4.10 31.82
C ASN A 662 -16.55 5.35 32.27
N ALA A 663 -17.59 5.70 31.52
CA ALA A 663 -18.51 6.73 31.99
C ALA A 663 -19.11 6.27 33.34
N PRO A 664 -19.18 7.14 34.36
CA PRO A 664 -19.83 6.79 35.61
C PRO A 664 -21.31 6.45 35.34
N THR A 665 -21.78 5.37 35.93
CA THR A 665 -23.17 4.92 35.79
C THR A 665 -24.06 5.54 36.86
N GLU A 666 -24.65 6.68 36.53
CA GLU A 666 -25.90 7.21 37.11
C GLU A 666 -26.80 7.71 35.96
#